data_AF-A0A8H3W3I8-F1
#
_entry.id   AF-A0A8H3W3I8-F1
#
_cell.length_a   1.000
_cell.length_b   1.000
_cell.length_c   1.000
_cell.angle_alpha   90.00
_cell.angle_beta   90.00
_cell.angle_gamma   90.00
#
_symmetry.space_group_name_H-M   'P 1'
#
loop_
_entity.id
_entity.type
_entity.pdbx_description
1 polymer ?
#
loop_
_entity_poly.entity_id
_entity_poly.type
_entity_poly.pdbx_seq_one_letter_code
_entity_poly.pdbx_strand_id
1 'polypeptide(L)'
;MDSDGDEFEDYDYTGDDHWDGFHPHWATDTQGDDSLHQYRVEFAQEMERRLGLRRQTWNWFDIKWSEDPRYYDAVEYWDGGDMMSITPPECNIDPRPILHDRRWTDLRIRDRGKELCTGELRPENFTSWSLGAIYQRMTDIDELLLHIKDIWPVKMFDLDDQPASARVVLKDAPDSHHVELARSLLIEHDMLRGITHQHSRSFLRPLCLISLPPEVLGLVVQYLDNNTDEDPENVESKHSRNGSTNIRCLRLTCKTLNLVSSPRLLHRVTVGMTKSSLDRLKFVAERPHLRNGIERVRISLGYFCATVAANPRNFTDYAVWMLRFALHRQDIQGLSIIVNIIHNDDALRRYNQLSGILSSWENLLDTPRDGADGEQRWLALFRQQHALVEMYEAYKLSFEEYESVRQNFVHEVANALSKMPLLTRLEVSDHLWRSFADTTVWYDLQEALECDENLMKGDLYRGLFTKPMQWDRLAQLSLVWDGPSLKTSPPVDILGQLFPLLGRLGVQLTKVDINITSPPKFEVLRPTQVEAQQDILKLLRNMWFLRFEIKPLADWDNYDQEQDDESFRSRCWDFRSTDALAGLDTFLDALLDTKSLSKIILNFKSLREENFSIDSSRNWYLPSTMKPRQWTRPLELSMSSVCLDSTRLSRFIGDGPVHLRQFEDIHMVRGTWTEALDVMHQKYDLGAYNAPKASFTATDELLDLRGAEVRHMDWTQQHNAFGAAFSNIPSASQAYMYINHQREENPFRPFVQHVVV
;
A
#
# COMPACT_ATOMS: atom_id res chain seq x y z
N MET A 1 -30.25 11.91 70.21
CA MET A 1 -31.70 11.90 69.99
C MET A 1 -31.91 12.63 68.69
N ASP A 2 -31.96 11.85 67.61
CA ASP A 2 -32.93 11.86 66.49
C ASP A 2 -33.54 13.24 66.12
N SER A 3 -33.69 13.66 64.87
CA SER A 3 -33.83 12.96 63.58
C SER A 3 -33.84 13.99 62.45
N ASP A 4 -33.36 13.58 61.27
CA ASP A 4 -33.97 13.67 59.93
C ASP A 4 -34.70 14.93 59.42
N GLY A 5 -34.47 15.21 58.13
CA GLY A 5 -35.58 15.27 57.17
C GLY A 5 -35.72 16.51 56.29
N ASP A 6 -35.02 16.48 55.15
CA ASP A 6 -35.52 16.64 53.77
C ASP A 6 -36.35 17.84 53.23
N GLU A 7 -36.03 18.08 51.95
CA GLU A 7 -36.87 18.50 50.80
C GLU A 7 -37.08 19.99 50.45
N PHE A 8 -36.35 20.39 49.39
CA PHE A 8 -36.76 20.82 48.04
C PHE A 8 -37.78 21.96 47.76
N GLU A 9 -37.40 22.69 46.70
CA GLU A 9 -38.15 23.43 45.67
C GLU A 9 -38.41 24.95 45.77
N ASP A 10 -38.02 25.57 44.63
CA ASP A 10 -38.54 26.74 43.92
C ASP A 10 -38.47 28.14 44.51
N TYR A 11 -37.91 29.07 43.72
CA TYR A 11 -38.66 30.22 43.17
C TYR A 11 -37.90 30.94 42.04
N ASP A 12 -38.63 31.16 40.95
CA ASP A 12 -38.45 32.13 39.86
C ASP A 12 -38.03 33.53 40.31
N TYR A 13 -37.28 34.28 39.48
CA TYR A 13 -37.86 35.41 38.71
C TYR A 13 -36.87 36.07 37.73
N THR A 14 -37.51 36.64 36.72
CA THR A 14 -37.10 37.28 35.47
C THR A 14 -36.37 38.63 35.61
N GLY A 15 -35.76 39.08 34.50
CA GLY A 15 -35.29 40.46 34.34
C GLY A 15 -34.68 40.74 32.96
N ASP A 16 -35.52 41.24 32.05
CA ASP A 16 -35.23 41.80 30.72
C ASP A 16 -34.25 43.00 30.73
N ASP A 17 -33.51 43.18 29.63
CA ASP A 17 -33.56 44.37 28.74
C ASP A 17 -32.44 44.28 27.67
N HIS A 18 -32.70 44.07 26.36
CA HIS A 18 -33.15 45.00 25.30
C HIS A 18 -32.05 45.86 24.63
N TRP A 19 -31.72 45.52 23.36
CA TRP A 19 -31.58 46.37 22.14
C TRP A 19 -30.41 46.03 21.18
N ASP A 20 -30.82 45.63 19.97
CA ASP A 20 -30.33 45.91 18.62
C ASP A 20 -28.90 45.56 18.13
N GLY A 21 -28.88 44.60 17.20
CA GLY A 21 -28.90 44.98 15.78
C GLY A 21 -27.59 44.84 15.01
N PHE A 22 -27.32 43.65 14.45
CA PHE A 22 -26.61 43.51 13.17
C PHE A 22 -26.98 42.15 12.53
N HIS A 23 -27.80 42.22 11.48
CA HIS A 23 -27.91 41.14 10.48
C HIS A 23 -26.66 41.16 9.59
N PRO A 24 -26.19 39.98 9.14
CA PRO A 24 -26.29 39.74 7.71
C PRO A 24 -26.95 38.39 7.39
N HIS A 25 -27.84 38.46 6.41
CA HIS A 25 -28.45 37.40 5.62
C HIS A 25 -27.52 36.26 5.24
N TRP A 26 -27.79 35.00 5.63
CA TRP A 26 -27.96 33.82 4.75
C TRP A 26 -28.30 32.55 5.55
N ALA A 27 -29.59 32.34 5.79
CA ALA A 27 -30.23 31.01 5.87
C ALA A 27 -31.32 31.08 4.78
N THR A 28 -31.60 30.14 3.90
CA THR A 28 -31.58 28.67 3.90
C THR A 28 -31.70 28.26 2.44
N ASP A 29 -30.91 27.31 1.95
CA ASP A 29 -31.21 26.63 0.68
C ASP A 29 -31.07 25.11 0.86
N THR A 30 -31.95 24.55 1.70
CA THR A 30 -32.18 23.11 1.84
C THR A 30 -33.11 22.61 0.73
N GLN A 31 -32.73 22.82 -0.53
CA GLN A 31 -33.38 22.20 -1.71
C GLN A 31 -32.55 21.07 -2.34
N GLY A 32 -31.36 20.75 -1.79
CA GLY A 32 -30.50 19.69 -2.33
C GLY A 32 -31.00 18.26 -2.07
N ASP A 33 -31.63 18.02 -0.91
CA ASP A 33 -31.83 16.65 -0.41
C ASP A 33 -33.07 15.96 -1.01
N ASP A 34 -34.14 16.71 -1.27
CA ASP A 34 -35.34 16.16 -1.92
C ASP A 34 -35.11 15.79 -3.40
N SER A 35 -34.21 16.52 -4.10
CA SER A 35 -33.90 16.25 -5.50
C SER A 35 -33.20 14.89 -5.69
N LEU A 36 -32.30 14.53 -4.78
CA LEU A 36 -31.55 13.27 -4.79
C LEU A 36 -32.42 12.07 -4.41
N HIS A 37 -33.37 12.25 -3.49
CA HIS A 37 -34.37 11.23 -3.21
C HIS A 37 -35.31 11.02 -4.40
N GLN A 38 -35.77 12.11 -5.03
CA GLN A 38 -36.60 12.09 -6.22
C GLN A 38 -35.90 11.39 -7.40
N TYR A 39 -34.63 11.69 -7.67
CA TYR A 39 -33.85 11.04 -8.75
C TYR A 39 -33.65 9.53 -8.51
N ARG A 40 -33.43 9.11 -7.25
CA ARG A 40 -33.31 7.68 -6.90
C ARG A 40 -34.63 6.94 -7.06
N VAL A 41 -35.74 7.57 -6.69
CA VAL A 41 -37.10 7.04 -6.86
C VAL A 41 -37.48 6.97 -8.34
N GLU A 42 -37.18 8.01 -9.12
CA GLU A 42 -37.44 8.04 -10.57
C GLU A 42 -36.59 7.04 -11.34
N PHE A 43 -35.31 6.87 -10.97
CA PHE A 43 -34.44 5.85 -11.57
C PHE A 43 -34.92 4.43 -11.22
N ALA A 44 -35.30 4.18 -9.97
CA ALA A 44 -35.86 2.89 -9.55
C ALA A 44 -37.19 2.57 -10.27
N GLN A 45 -38.08 3.56 -10.39
CA GLN A 45 -39.35 3.42 -11.10
C GLN A 45 -39.16 3.23 -12.61
N GLU A 46 -38.18 3.91 -13.23
CA GLU A 46 -37.84 3.73 -14.64
C GLU A 46 -37.22 2.35 -14.91
N MET A 47 -36.44 1.82 -13.97
CA MET A 47 -35.91 0.45 -14.03
C MET A 47 -37.00 -0.61 -13.84
N GLU A 48 -37.94 -0.41 -12.91
CA GLU A 48 -39.13 -1.26 -12.75
C GLU A 48 -40.02 -1.25 -14.00
N ARG A 49 -40.17 -0.08 -14.64
CA ARG A 49 -40.93 0.10 -15.88
C ARG A 49 -40.27 -0.59 -17.07
N ARG A 50 -38.94 -0.47 -17.21
CA ARG A 50 -38.18 -1.08 -18.33
C ARG A 50 -38.02 -2.59 -18.21
N LEU A 51 -38.00 -3.12 -16.99
CA LEU A 51 -37.82 -4.56 -16.75
C LEU A 51 -39.16 -5.33 -16.61
N GLY A 52 -40.30 -4.65 -16.63
CA GLY A 52 -41.63 -5.30 -16.59
C GLY A 52 -41.92 -6.00 -15.26
N LEU A 53 -41.25 -5.61 -14.18
CA LEU A 53 -41.34 -6.27 -12.87
C LEU A 53 -42.40 -5.59 -12.00
N ARG A 54 -43.69 -5.79 -12.31
CA ARG A 54 -44.77 -5.43 -11.37
C ARG A 54 -44.97 -6.54 -10.34
N ARG A 55 -44.72 -6.21 -9.07
CA ARG A 55 -45.19 -6.90 -7.83
C ARG A 55 -44.61 -8.28 -7.51
N GLN A 56 -43.30 -8.37 -7.31
CA GLN A 56 -42.75 -9.39 -6.40
C GLN A 56 -41.76 -8.74 -5.44
N THR A 57 -42.25 -8.34 -4.27
CA THR A 57 -41.44 -8.00 -3.10
C THR A 57 -40.78 -9.28 -2.60
N TRP A 58 -39.48 -9.42 -2.84
CA TRP A 58 -38.67 -10.48 -2.23
C TRP A 58 -38.07 -9.95 -0.92
N ASN A 59 -38.73 -10.24 0.20
CA ASN A 59 -38.16 -10.08 1.54
C ASN A 59 -37.08 -11.16 1.73
N TRP A 60 -35.83 -10.86 1.39
CA TRP A 60 -34.68 -11.75 1.64
C TRP A 60 -33.51 -11.05 2.37
N PHE A 61 -33.78 -9.91 3.01
CA PHE A 61 -32.79 -9.18 3.81
C PHE A 61 -33.21 -9.11 5.27
N ASP A 62 -32.96 -10.19 6.02
CA ASP A 62 -32.90 -10.17 7.49
C ASP A 62 -31.48 -10.54 7.94
N ILE A 63 -30.50 -9.73 7.52
CA ILE A 63 -29.20 -9.67 8.19
C ILE A 63 -28.94 -8.19 8.47
N LYS A 64 -29.21 -7.78 9.71
CA LYS A 64 -28.94 -6.46 10.25
C LYS A 64 -27.43 -6.26 10.39
N TRP A 65 -26.78 -5.85 9.30
CA TRP A 65 -25.39 -5.37 9.32
C TRP A 65 -25.25 -3.99 9.96
N SER A 66 -26.37 -3.32 10.28
CA SER A 66 -26.45 -1.98 10.87
C SER A 66 -26.23 -1.93 12.39
N GLU A 67 -25.96 -3.06 13.04
CA GLU A 67 -25.82 -3.16 14.52
C GLU A 67 -24.41 -3.57 14.97
N ASP A 68 -23.40 -3.59 14.09
CA ASP A 68 -22.00 -3.77 14.47
C ASP A 68 -21.31 -2.41 14.65
N PRO A 69 -21.09 -1.92 15.89
CA PRO A 69 -20.43 -0.64 16.17
C PRO A 69 -18.95 -0.60 15.76
N ARG A 70 -18.39 -1.68 15.19
CA ARG A 70 -17.02 -1.71 14.64
C ARG A 70 -16.96 -1.55 13.13
N TYR A 71 -18.08 -1.27 12.46
CA TYR A 71 -18.12 -0.83 11.08
C TYR A 71 -18.25 0.69 11.03
N TYR A 72 -17.12 1.38 10.93
CA TYR A 72 -17.09 2.85 10.79
C TYR A 72 -17.57 3.22 9.39
N ASP A 73 -18.81 3.72 9.29
CA ASP A 73 -19.34 4.38 8.10
C ASP A 73 -19.10 5.88 8.27
N ALA A 74 -17.98 6.38 7.74
CA ALA A 74 -17.71 7.81 7.72
C ALA A 74 -18.42 8.45 6.51
N VAL A 75 -19.71 8.74 6.67
CA VAL A 75 -20.49 9.62 5.80
C VAL A 75 -20.64 10.95 6.54
N GLU A 76 -19.69 11.86 6.37
CA GLU A 76 -19.88 13.29 6.58
C GLU A 76 -18.69 14.04 5.94
N TYR A 77 -18.99 15.18 5.31
CA TYR A 77 -18.14 16.06 4.49
C TYR A 77 -17.83 15.58 3.06
N TRP A 78 -18.73 15.94 2.15
CA TRP A 78 -18.44 16.14 0.72
C TRP A 78 -18.49 17.65 0.47
N ASP A 79 -17.34 18.27 0.26
CA ASP A 79 -17.26 19.64 -0.24
C ASP A 79 -17.16 19.59 -1.77
N GLY A 80 -17.93 20.45 -2.44
CA GLY A 80 -18.12 20.42 -3.88
C GLY A 80 -16.83 20.75 -4.64
N GLY A 81 -16.40 19.84 -5.53
CA GLY A 81 -15.21 20.04 -6.37
C GLY A 81 -15.35 19.39 -7.75
N ASP A 82 -15.66 20.23 -8.73
CA ASP A 82 -15.39 20.17 -10.17
C ASP A 82 -15.30 18.81 -10.89
N MET A 83 -16.40 18.42 -11.55
CA MET A 83 -16.44 17.39 -12.60
C MET A 83 -16.05 18.00 -13.95
N MET A 84 -14.77 18.13 -14.25
CA MET A 84 -14.29 18.24 -15.64
C MET A 84 -12.84 17.72 -15.76
N SER A 85 -12.64 16.76 -16.67
CA SER A 85 -11.35 16.32 -17.24
C SER A 85 -10.45 15.44 -16.35
N ILE A 86 -10.63 14.12 -16.42
CA ILE A 86 -9.52 13.15 -16.34
C ILE A 86 -9.86 11.96 -17.28
N THR A 87 -9.02 11.78 -18.31
CA THR A 87 -9.04 10.66 -19.27
C THR A 87 -8.67 9.34 -18.57
N PRO A 88 -9.27 8.19 -18.92
CA PRO A 88 -8.93 6.90 -18.32
C PRO A 88 -7.57 6.36 -18.80
N PRO A 89 -6.80 5.64 -17.96
CA PRO A 89 -5.62 4.90 -18.40
C PRO A 89 -6.04 3.64 -19.18
N GLU A 90 -5.39 3.43 -20.32
CA GLU A 90 -5.68 2.37 -21.28
C GLU A 90 -5.52 0.96 -20.70
N CYS A 91 -6.51 0.09 -20.97
CA CYS A 91 -6.52 -1.32 -20.58
C CYS A 91 -5.37 -2.10 -21.22
N ASN A 92 -4.43 -2.58 -20.38
CA ASN A 92 -3.50 -3.64 -20.73
C ASN A 92 -4.22 -5.00 -20.73
N ILE A 93 -4.30 -5.63 -21.91
CA ILE A 93 -4.70 -7.03 -22.06
C ILE A 93 -3.42 -7.84 -22.35
N ASP A 94 -3.14 -8.82 -21.49
CA ASP A 94 -2.02 -9.77 -21.55
C ASP A 94 -2.10 -10.72 -22.79
N PRO A 95 -1.01 -11.41 -23.20
CA PRO A 95 -0.63 -11.53 -24.60
C PRO A 95 -1.51 -12.53 -25.34
N ARG A 96 -1.93 -12.12 -26.54
CA ARG A 96 -2.75 -12.95 -27.42
C ARG A 96 -2.01 -14.26 -27.77
N PRO A 97 -2.76 -15.36 -28.01
CA PRO A 97 -2.16 -16.61 -28.46
C PRO A 97 -1.38 -16.38 -29.76
N ILE A 98 -0.19 -16.99 -29.82
CA ILE A 98 0.74 -16.94 -30.94
C ILE A 98 0.05 -17.47 -32.20
N LEU A 99 -0.60 -16.58 -32.96
CA LEU A 99 -1.08 -16.83 -34.31
C LEU A 99 0.03 -16.38 -35.26
N HIS A 100 0.82 -17.36 -35.67
CA HIS A 100 1.78 -17.37 -36.78
C HIS A 100 2.85 -16.26 -36.81
N ASP A 101 4.02 -16.66 -36.31
CA ASP A 101 5.34 -16.00 -36.27
C ASP A 101 5.94 -15.66 -37.66
N ARG A 102 5.24 -14.87 -38.48
CA ARG A 102 5.82 -14.29 -39.69
C ARG A 102 5.52 -12.80 -39.72
N ARG A 103 6.50 -11.97 -39.33
CA ARG A 103 6.48 -10.54 -39.65
C ARG A 103 6.42 -10.37 -41.17
N TRP A 104 5.44 -9.61 -41.67
CA TRP A 104 5.34 -9.32 -43.09
C TRP A 104 6.35 -8.23 -43.46
N THR A 105 6.80 -8.21 -44.72
CA THR A 105 7.60 -7.09 -45.23
C THR A 105 6.67 -5.96 -45.66
N ASP A 106 7.16 -4.71 -45.71
CA ASP A 106 6.40 -3.56 -46.21
C ASP A 106 5.76 -3.82 -47.58
N LEU A 107 6.48 -4.53 -48.46
CA LEU A 107 5.99 -4.91 -49.77
C LEU A 107 4.78 -5.85 -49.67
N ARG A 108 4.83 -6.83 -48.76
CA ARG A 108 3.75 -7.80 -48.55
C ARG A 108 2.52 -7.15 -47.91
N ILE A 109 2.72 -6.22 -46.97
CA ILE A 109 1.63 -5.42 -46.38
C ILE A 109 0.96 -4.58 -47.45
N ARG A 110 1.75 -3.92 -48.31
CA ARG A 110 1.23 -3.09 -49.41
C ARG A 110 0.47 -3.93 -50.43
N ASP A 111 1.03 -5.06 -50.85
CA ASP A 111 0.41 -5.91 -51.88
C ASP A 111 -0.87 -6.56 -51.36
N ARG A 112 -0.88 -7.05 -50.11
CA ARG A 112 -2.09 -7.57 -49.48
C ARG A 112 -3.11 -6.47 -49.20
N GLY A 113 -2.68 -5.31 -48.73
CA GLY A 113 -3.54 -4.15 -48.53
C GLY A 113 -4.19 -3.69 -49.83
N LYS A 114 -3.44 -3.71 -50.94
CA LYS A 114 -3.98 -3.45 -52.27
C LYS A 114 -4.94 -4.55 -52.70
N GLU A 115 -4.65 -5.82 -52.47
CA GLU A 115 -5.58 -6.92 -52.76
C GLU A 115 -6.90 -6.79 -51.99
N LEU A 116 -6.84 -6.40 -50.71
CA LEU A 116 -8.01 -6.14 -49.90
C LEU A 116 -8.74 -4.88 -50.43
N CYS A 117 -8.10 -3.72 -50.53
CA CYS A 117 -8.79 -2.49 -50.90
C CYS A 117 -9.15 -2.34 -52.40
N THR A 118 -8.51 -3.09 -53.31
CA THR A 118 -8.70 -2.95 -54.77
C THR A 118 -9.13 -4.22 -55.50
N GLY A 119 -9.21 -5.36 -54.80
CA GLY A 119 -9.82 -6.58 -55.35
C GLY A 119 -11.22 -6.27 -55.88
N GLU A 120 -11.63 -6.92 -56.98
CA GLU A 120 -12.81 -6.63 -57.84
C GLU A 120 -14.19 -6.63 -57.15
N LEU A 121 -14.25 -6.62 -55.83
CA LEU A 121 -15.42 -6.80 -55.00
C LEU A 121 -15.88 -5.43 -54.49
N ARG A 122 -16.82 -4.83 -55.22
CA ARG A 122 -17.46 -3.57 -54.82
C ARG A 122 -18.40 -3.77 -53.63
N PRO A 123 -18.64 -2.73 -52.80
CA PRO A 123 -19.55 -2.76 -51.66
C PRO A 123 -20.94 -3.33 -51.95
N GLU A 124 -21.40 -3.15 -53.19
CA GLU A 124 -22.67 -3.63 -53.73
C GLU A 124 -22.79 -5.17 -53.71
N ASN A 125 -21.67 -5.89 -53.71
CA ASN A 125 -21.63 -7.36 -53.75
C ASN A 125 -21.65 -8.02 -52.37
N PHE A 126 -21.29 -7.31 -51.29
CA PHE A 126 -21.14 -7.91 -49.96
C PHE A 126 -22.46 -8.41 -49.35
N THR A 127 -23.61 -7.88 -49.79
CA THR A 127 -24.93 -8.36 -49.37
C THR A 127 -25.27 -9.76 -49.91
N SER A 128 -24.52 -10.26 -50.89
CA SER A 128 -24.67 -11.62 -51.43
C SER A 128 -23.70 -12.62 -50.81
N TRP A 129 -22.77 -12.15 -49.97
CA TRP A 129 -21.76 -13.01 -49.36
C TRP A 129 -22.32 -13.85 -48.23
N SER A 130 -21.77 -15.06 -48.06
CA SER A 130 -22.05 -15.85 -46.87
C SER A 130 -21.41 -15.20 -45.64
N LEU A 131 -22.04 -15.39 -44.47
CA LEU A 131 -21.50 -14.87 -43.20
C LEU A 131 -20.05 -15.31 -42.98
N GLY A 132 -19.70 -16.55 -43.36
CA GLY A 132 -18.34 -17.08 -43.29
C GLY A 132 -17.34 -16.35 -44.19
N ALA A 133 -17.75 -15.96 -45.40
CA ALA A 133 -16.89 -15.17 -46.29
C ALA A 133 -16.66 -13.75 -45.77
N ILE A 134 -17.69 -13.14 -45.16
CA ILE A 134 -17.58 -11.82 -44.52
C ILE A 134 -16.64 -11.88 -43.31
N TYR A 135 -16.79 -12.89 -42.44
CA TYR A 135 -15.90 -13.07 -41.28
C TYR A 135 -14.46 -13.35 -41.68
N GLN A 136 -14.23 -14.19 -42.69
CA GLN A 136 -12.88 -14.45 -43.20
C GLN A 136 -12.23 -13.15 -43.69
N ARG A 137 -13.00 -12.31 -44.39
CA ARG A 137 -12.51 -11.02 -44.88
C ARG A 137 -12.20 -10.03 -43.76
N MET A 138 -13.05 -9.96 -42.73
CA MET A 138 -12.76 -9.14 -41.54
C MET A 138 -11.50 -9.63 -40.82
N THR A 139 -11.31 -10.95 -40.70
CA THR A 139 -10.11 -11.55 -40.09
C THR A 139 -8.85 -11.21 -40.91
N ASP A 140 -8.93 -11.27 -42.24
CA ASP A 140 -7.82 -10.90 -43.12
C ASP A 140 -7.46 -9.40 -42.99
N ILE A 141 -8.45 -8.54 -42.74
CA ILE A 141 -8.25 -7.11 -42.46
C ILE A 141 -7.61 -6.90 -41.08
N ASP A 142 -8.09 -7.59 -40.04
CA ASP A 142 -7.55 -7.52 -38.69
C ASP A 142 -6.08 -7.98 -38.63
N GLU A 143 -5.74 -9.07 -39.31
CA GLU A 143 -4.37 -9.57 -39.43
C GLU A 143 -3.46 -8.53 -40.12
N LEU A 144 -3.95 -7.89 -41.18
CA LEU A 144 -3.19 -6.84 -41.86
C LEU A 144 -2.99 -5.62 -40.96
N LEU A 145 -4.03 -5.15 -40.28
CA LEU A 145 -3.96 -4.01 -39.34
C LEU A 145 -2.99 -4.27 -38.19
N LEU A 146 -2.89 -5.50 -37.70
CA LEU A 146 -1.89 -5.91 -36.71
C LEU A 146 -0.46 -5.76 -37.26
N HIS A 147 -0.20 -6.22 -38.49
CA HIS A 147 1.11 -6.06 -39.11
C HIS A 147 1.46 -4.60 -39.43
N ILE A 148 0.48 -3.77 -39.81
CA ILE A 148 0.63 -2.31 -39.96
C ILE A 148 1.07 -1.68 -38.63
N LYS A 149 0.44 -2.09 -37.51
CA LYS A 149 0.76 -1.61 -36.15
C LYS A 149 2.16 -2.03 -35.67
N ASP A 150 2.55 -3.27 -35.92
CA ASP A 150 3.82 -3.83 -35.43
C ASP A 150 5.04 -3.27 -36.17
N ILE A 151 4.88 -2.85 -37.42
CA ILE A 151 5.98 -2.43 -38.30
C ILE A 151 6.07 -0.91 -38.40
N TRP A 152 4.96 -0.19 -38.25
CA TRP A 152 4.93 1.27 -38.24
C TRP A 152 4.39 1.78 -36.90
N PRO A 153 5.18 2.57 -36.14
CA PRO A 153 4.79 3.06 -34.82
C PRO A 153 3.73 4.16 -34.97
N VAL A 154 2.49 3.79 -35.25
CA VAL A 154 1.34 4.70 -35.21
C VAL A 154 0.99 4.90 -33.74
N LYS A 155 1.18 6.13 -33.24
CA LYS A 155 0.69 6.52 -31.91
C LYS A 155 -0.84 6.33 -31.88
N MET A 156 -1.27 5.52 -30.91
CA MET A 156 -2.59 5.02 -30.52
C MET A 156 -3.87 5.63 -31.11
N PHE A 157 -4.85 4.75 -31.32
CA PHE A 157 -6.23 5.07 -31.65
C PHE A 157 -6.98 5.40 -30.36
N ASP A 158 -7.28 6.68 -30.10
CA ASP A 158 -8.16 7.07 -29.00
C ASP A 158 -9.63 6.80 -29.35
N LEU A 159 -10.33 6.11 -28.45
CA LEU A 159 -11.75 5.77 -28.54
C LEU A 159 -12.55 6.63 -27.55
N ASP A 160 -12.79 7.89 -27.90
CA ASP A 160 -13.69 8.75 -27.11
C ASP A 160 -15.17 8.33 -27.32
N ASP A 161 -15.80 7.84 -26.24
CA ASP A 161 -17.21 7.86 -25.80
C ASP A 161 -18.42 8.01 -26.79
N GLN A 162 -18.28 7.69 -28.08
CA GLN A 162 -19.38 7.66 -29.07
C GLN A 162 -19.21 6.50 -30.08
N PRO A 163 -20.31 6.00 -30.69
CA PRO A 163 -20.28 4.79 -31.51
C PRO A 163 -19.47 5.00 -32.81
N ALA A 164 -18.29 4.36 -32.85
CA ALA A 164 -17.49 4.03 -34.03
C ALA A 164 -17.51 5.06 -35.18
N SER A 165 -16.68 6.10 -35.06
CA SER A 165 -16.14 6.78 -36.24
C SER A 165 -14.63 6.98 -36.03
N ALA A 166 -13.82 6.22 -36.77
CA ALA A 166 -12.36 6.33 -36.72
C ALA A 166 -11.93 7.66 -37.36
N ARG A 167 -11.62 8.67 -36.55
CA ARG A 167 -10.89 9.87 -37.01
C ARG A 167 -9.42 9.71 -36.67
N VAL A 168 -8.63 9.33 -37.67
CA VAL A 168 -7.17 9.28 -37.57
C VAL A 168 -6.64 10.70 -37.35
N VAL A 169 -6.27 11.03 -36.11
CA VAL A 169 -5.64 12.32 -35.79
C VAL A 169 -4.14 12.19 -36.06
N LEU A 170 -3.71 12.57 -37.26
CA LEU A 170 -2.30 12.80 -37.56
C LEU A 170 -2.15 14.28 -37.86
N LYS A 171 -1.70 15.06 -36.86
CA LYS A 171 -1.63 16.50 -37.03
C LYS A 171 -0.42 16.95 -37.85
N ASP A 172 0.64 16.16 -38.01
CA ASP A 172 1.86 16.63 -38.70
C ASP A 172 2.72 15.53 -39.37
N ALA A 173 2.16 14.37 -39.75
CA ALA A 173 2.90 13.36 -40.54
C ALA A 173 2.60 13.54 -42.04
N PRO A 174 3.61 13.52 -42.93
CA PRO A 174 3.34 13.53 -44.38
C PRO A 174 2.49 12.32 -44.75
N ASP A 175 1.61 12.48 -45.75
CA ASP A 175 0.68 11.46 -46.26
C ASP A 175 1.42 10.18 -46.66
N SER A 176 1.73 9.34 -45.67
CA SER A 176 2.34 8.05 -45.90
C SER A 176 1.22 7.12 -46.37
N HIS A 177 1.44 6.48 -47.51
CA HIS A 177 0.54 5.51 -48.16
C HIS A 177 -0.08 4.48 -47.19
N HIS A 178 0.60 4.19 -46.08
CA HIS A 178 0.19 3.28 -45.03
C HIS A 178 -0.99 3.79 -44.17
N VAL A 179 -1.06 5.10 -43.94
CA VAL A 179 -2.17 5.75 -43.20
C VAL A 179 -3.45 5.70 -44.02
N GLU A 180 -3.34 5.97 -45.32
CA GLU A 180 -4.48 5.85 -46.24
C GLU A 180 -4.97 4.41 -46.33
N LEU A 181 -4.04 3.45 -46.44
CA LEU A 181 -4.38 2.02 -46.45
C LEU A 181 -5.08 1.60 -45.15
N ALA A 182 -4.56 1.96 -43.98
CA ALA A 182 -5.19 1.65 -42.70
C ALA A 182 -6.59 2.26 -42.58
N ARG A 183 -6.77 3.51 -43.05
CA ARG A 183 -8.07 4.19 -43.09
C ARG A 183 -9.05 3.46 -44.01
N SER A 184 -8.63 3.07 -45.21
CA SER A 184 -9.46 2.31 -46.15
C SER A 184 -9.88 0.95 -45.59
N LEU A 185 -8.96 0.24 -44.95
CA LEU A 185 -9.23 -1.06 -44.31
C LEU A 185 -10.23 -0.93 -43.16
N LEU A 186 -10.11 0.10 -42.32
CA LEU A 186 -11.05 0.37 -41.23
C LEU A 186 -12.46 0.70 -41.75
N ILE A 187 -12.55 1.51 -42.80
CA ILE A 187 -13.83 1.82 -43.45
C ILE A 187 -14.46 0.54 -44.02
N GLU A 188 -13.69 -0.30 -44.70
CA GLU A 188 -14.18 -1.58 -45.22
C GLU A 188 -14.61 -2.53 -44.08
N HIS A 189 -13.81 -2.61 -43.02
CA HIS A 189 -14.13 -3.41 -41.83
C HIS A 189 -15.44 -2.97 -41.18
N ASP A 190 -15.66 -1.66 -40.99
CA ASP A 190 -16.89 -1.12 -40.42
C ASP A 190 -18.11 -1.39 -41.32
N MET A 191 -17.95 -1.29 -42.64
CA MET A 191 -18.99 -1.67 -43.59
C MET A 191 -19.33 -3.16 -43.49
N LEU A 192 -18.32 -4.04 -43.48
CA LEU A 192 -18.51 -5.49 -43.34
C LEU A 192 -19.16 -5.86 -42.00
N ARG A 193 -18.82 -5.15 -40.92
CA ARG A 193 -19.46 -5.29 -39.62
C ARG A 193 -20.92 -4.86 -39.66
N GLY A 194 -21.24 -3.75 -40.34
CA GLY A 194 -22.61 -3.30 -40.57
C GLY A 194 -23.45 -4.32 -41.34
N ILE A 195 -22.89 -4.90 -42.41
CA ILE A 195 -23.53 -5.96 -43.20
C ILE A 195 -23.69 -7.23 -42.37
N THR A 196 -22.66 -7.65 -41.64
CA THR A 196 -22.74 -8.79 -40.72
C THR A 196 -23.88 -8.59 -39.73
N HIS A 197 -23.96 -7.42 -39.09
CA HIS A 197 -25.07 -7.09 -38.19
C HIS A 197 -26.44 -7.15 -38.87
N GLN A 198 -26.59 -6.71 -40.11
CA GLN A 198 -27.85 -6.81 -40.84
C GLN A 198 -28.22 -8.25 -41.19
N HIS A 199 -27.27 -9.02 -41.72
CA HIS A 199 -27.46 -10.44 -42.09
C HIS A 199 -27.66 -11.34 -40.88
N SER A 200 -27.01 -11.02 -39.76
CA SER A 200 -27.06 -11.81 -38.55
C SER A 200 -28.28 -11.45 -37.69
N ARG A 201 -28.85 -10.24 -37.79
CA ARG A 201 -29.99 -9.79 -36.96
C ARG A 201 -31.24 -10.65 -37.09
N SER A 202 -31.47 -11.28 -38.24
CA SER A 202 -32.61 -12.19 -38.43
C SER A 202 -32.39 -13.60 -37.86
N PHE A 203 -31.13 -13.98 -37.59
CA PHE A 203 -30.75 -15.33 -37.14
C PHE A 203 -30.11 -15.38 -35.75
N LEU A 204 -29.62 -14.25 -35.24
CA LEU A 204 -29.04 -14.12 -33.91
C LEU A 204 -30.10 -13.71 -32.91
N ARG A 205 -30.28 -14.55 -31.88
CA ARG A 205 -30.90 -14.10 -30.64
C ARG A 205 -30.16 -12.85 -30.14
N PRO A 206 -30.85 -11.79 -29.71
CA PRO A 206 -30.19 -10.65 -29.07
C PRO A 206 -29.31 -11.14 -27.92
N LEU A 207 -28.01 -10.92 -28.01
CA LEU A 207 -27.07 -11.21 -26.93
C LEU A 207 -27.29 -10.14 -25.86
N CYS A 208 -27.99 -10.50 -24.80
CA CYS A 208 -28.07 -9.67 -23.60
C CYS A 208 -26.80 -9.90 -22.76
N LEU A 209 -26.47 -8.97 -21.86
CA LEU A 209 -25.36 -9.11 -20.91
C LEU A 209 -25.38 -10.50 -20.21
N ILE A 210 -26.57 -10.98 -19.82
CA ILE A 210 -26.77 -12.29 -19.18
C ILE A 210 -26.50 -13.51 -20.09
N SER A 211 -26.34 -13.29 -21.40
CA SER A 211 -26.01 -14.32 -22.39
C SER A 211 -24.51 -14.48 -22.57
N LEU A 212 -23.70 -13.59 -21.97
CA LEU A 212 -22.25 -13.71 -21.96
C LEU A 212 -21.81 -14.85 -21.01
N PRO A 213 -20.71 -15.55 -21.33
CA PRO A 213 -20.09 -16.49 -20.42
C PRO A 213 -19.72 -15.82 -19.08
N PRO A 214 -19.83 -16.53 -17.94
CA PRO A 214 -19.47 -16.00 -16.62
C PRO A 214 -18.07 -15.40 -16.54
N GLU A 215 -17.13 -15.92 -17.33
CA GLU A 215 -15.75 -15.46 -17.41
C GLU A 215 -15.68 -14.03 -17.98
N VAL A 216 -16.43 -13.76 -19.05
CA VAL A 216 -16.52 -12.42 -19.66
C VAL A 216 -17.23 -11.45 -18.72
N LEU A 217 -18.29 -11.90 -18.04
CA LEU A 217 -18.95 -11.11 -17.00
C LEU A 217 -18.01 -10.81 -15.83
N GLY A 218 -17.15 -11.76 -15.46
CA GLY A 218 -16.11 -11.56 -14.45
C GLY A 218 -15.14 -10.44 -14.82
N LEU A 219 -14.73 -10.37 -16.09
CA LEU A 219 -13.87 -9.28 -16.60
C LEU A 219 -14.57 -7.92 -16.53
N VAL A 220 -15.86 -7.86 -16.90
CA VAL A 220 -16.65 -6.62 -16.79
C VAL A 220 -16.78 -6.18 -15.33
N VAL A 221 -17.05 -7.11 -14.43
CA VAL A 221 -17.12 -6.84 -12.99
C VAL A 221 -15.76 -6.34 -12.48
N GLN A 222 -14.65 -6.98 -12.87
CA GLN A 222 -13.31 -6.56 -12.48
C GLN A 222 -12.98 -5.14 -12.96
N TYR A 223 -13.35 -4.81 -14.20
CA TYR A 223 -13.22 -3.46 -14.73
C TYR A 223 -14.02 -2.45 -13.89
N LEU A 224 -15.27 -2.76 -13.55
CA LEU A 224 -16.15 -1.89 -12.78
C LEU A 224 -15.79 -1.76 -11.30
N ASP A 225 -15.05 -2.73 -10.76
CA ASP A 225 -14.51 -2.67 -9.40
C ASP A 225 -13.55 -1.49 -9.25
N ASN A 226 -13.03 -0.91 -10.35
CA ASN A 226 -12.01 0.16 -10.37
C ASN A 226 -10.83 -0.12 -9.42
N ASN A 227 -10.67 -1.39 -9.04
CA ASN A 227 -9.67 -1.89 -8.14
C ASN A 227 -8.51 -2.37 -9.00
N THR A 228 -8.10 -1.53 -9.96
CA THR A 228 -6.90 -1.69 -10.79
C THR A 228 -5.63 -1.41 -10.00
N ASP A 229 -5.72 -1.59 -8.67
CA ASP A 229 -4.66 -1.64 -7.65
C ASP A 229 -3.74 -2.86 -7.86
N GLU A 230 -3.56 -3.25 -9.13
CA GLU A 230 -2.52 -4.13 -9.58
C GLU A 230 -1.15 -3.48 -9.45
N ASP A 231 -1.08 -2.14 -9.43
CA ASP A 231 0.14 -1.42 -9.10
C ASP A 231 0.59 -1.83 -7.69
N PRO A 232 1.65 -2.64 -7.60
CA PRO A 232 2.10 -3.14 -6.33
C PRO A 232 2.71 -2.04 -5.45
N GLU A 233 2.85 -0.80 -5.93
CA GLU A 233 3.24 0.34 -5.12
C GLU A 233 2.11 0.96 -4.32
N ASN A 234 0.89 0.88 -4.83
CA ASN A 234 -0.32 1.42 -4.22
C ASN A 234 -0.92 0.48 -3.15
N VAL A 235 -0.07 -0.23 -2.40
CA VAL A 235 -0.46 -1.15 -1.31
C VAL A 235 -1.39 -0.48 -0.29
N GLU A 236 -1.22 0.83 -0.10
CA GLU A 236 -1.96 1.65 0.85
C GLU A 236 -3.08 2.47 0.22
N SER A 237 -3.29 2.37 -1.10
CA SER A 237 -4.35 3.14 -1.74
C SER A 237 -5.70 2.76 -1.14
N LYS A 238 -6.48 3.78 -0.79
CA LYS A 238 -7.84 3.59 -0.29
C LYS A 238 -8.61 2.87 -1.40
N HIS A 239 -9.18 1.72 -1.07
CA HIS A 239 -10.10 1.03 -1.97
C HIS A 239 -11.10 2.07 -2.47
N SER A 240 -11.10 2.33 -3.78
CA SER A 240 -11.90 3.40 -4.36
C SER A 240 -13.36 3.18 -3.94
N ARG A 241 -13.91 4.12 -3.17
CA ARG A 241 -15.31 4.04 -2.67
C ARG A 241 -16.29 3.75 -3.81
N ASN A 242 -15.97 4.23 -5.02
CA ASN A 242 -16.76 4.07 -6.23
C ASN A 242 -16.83 2.62 -6.72
N GLY A 243 -15.72 1.86 -6.62
CA GLY A 243 -15.64 0.46 -7.01
C GLY A 243 -16.63 -0.42 -6.26
N SER A 244 -16.56 -0.35 -4.92
CA SER A 244 -17.46 -1.11 -4.04
C SER A 244 -18.95 -0.81 -4.28
N THR A 245 -19.29 0.42 -4.66
CA THR A 245 -20.67 0.84 -4.96
C THR A 245 -21.16 0.22 -6.28
N ASN A 246 -20.34 0.25 -7.32
CA ASN A 246 -20.66 -0.39 -8.61
C ASN A 246 -20.90 -1.89 -8.44
N ILE A 247 -20.02 -2.57 -7.71
CA ILE A 247 -20.18 -4.00 -7.41
C ILE A 247 -21.49 -4.26 -6.64
N ARG A 248 -21.82 -3.44 -5.64
CA ARG A 248 -23.11 -3.55 -4.92
C ARG A 248 -24.31 -3.40 -5.86
N CYS A 249 -24.31 -2.41 -6.75
CA CYS A 249 -25.39 -2.21 -7.73
C CYS A 249 -25.53 -3.39 -8.71
N LEU A 250 -24.42 -3.92 -9.21
CA LEU A 250 -24.42 -5.09 -10.12
C LEU A 250 -25.06 -6.32 -9.45
N ARG A 251 -24.75 -6.56 -8.17
CA ARG A 251 -25.31 -7.70 -7.41
C ARG A 251 -26.82 -7.65 -7.28
N LEU A 252 -27.38 -6.44 -7.19
CA LEU A 252 -28.81 -6.23 -7.03
C LEU A 252 -29.57 -6.34 -8.36
N THR A 253 -28.87 -6.35 -9.50
CA THR A 253 -29.48 -6.33 -10.82
C THR A 253 -30.08 -7.68 -11.22
N CYS A 254 -29.33 -8.78 -11.11
CA CYS A 254 -29.84 -10.13 -11.40
C CYS A 254 -29.01 -11.24 -10.76
N LYS A 255 -29.52 -12.48 -10.76
CA LYS A 255 -28.82 -13.65 -10.16
C LYS A 255 -27.46 -13.92 -10.77
N THR A 256 -27.32 -13.84 -12.09
CA THR A 256 -26.03 -14.08 -12.77
C THR A 256 -25.00 -13.05 -12.36
N LEU A 257 -25.37 -11.76 -12.39
CA LEU A 257 -24.49 -10.67 -11.95
C LEU A 257 -24.17 -10.80 -10.47
N ASN A 258 -25.15 -11.15 -9.62
CA ASN A 258 -24.91 -11.44 -8.21
C ASN A 258 -23.84 -12.51 -8.01
N LEU A 259 -23.91 -13.61 -8.75
CA LEU A 259 -22.94 -14.70 -8.65
C LEU A 259 -21.53 -14.27 -9.08
N VAL A 260 -21.38 -13.51 -10.17
CA VAL A 260 -20.06 -13.08 -10.66
C VAL A 260 -19.46 -11.90 -9.89
N SER A 261 -20.29 -11.05 -9.30
CA SER A 261 -19.84 -9.82 -8.61
C SER A 261 -19.72 -9.97 -7.10
N SER A 262 -20.45 -10.90 -6.48
CA SER A 262 -20.34 -11.15 -5.03
C SER A 262 -18.92 -11.44 -4.55
N PRO A 263 -18.09 -12.24 -5.26
CA PRO A 263 -16.71 -12.47 -4.84
C PRO A 263 -15.88 -11.19 -4.74
N ARG A 264 -16.16 -10.16 -5.56
CA ARG A 264 -15.38 -8.91 -5.60
C ARG A 264 -15.65 -7.97 -4.43
N LEU A 265 -16.77 -8.15 -3.71
CA LEU A 265 -17.08 -7.33 -2.54
C LEU A 265 -16.10 -7.49 -1.38
N LEU A 266 -15.54 -8.68 -1.24
CA LEU A 266 -14.60 -8.98 -0.19
C LEU A 266 -13.37 -9.62 -0.84
N HIS A 267 -12.55 -8.79 -1.46
CA HIS A 267 -11.28 -9.22 -2.04
C HIS A 267 -10.13 -9.22 -1.03
N ARG A 268 -10.34 -8.58 0.14
CA ARG A 268 -9.32 -8.36 1.17
C ARG A 268 -9.83 -8.69 2.57
N VAL A 269 -9.01 -9.34 3.39
CA VAL A 269 -9.27 -9.57 4.82
C VAL A 269 -8.07 -9.13 5.65
N THR A 270 -8.32 -8.38 6.71
CA THR A 270 -7.30 -8.02 7.72
C THR A 270 -7.47 -8.88 8.96
N VAL A 271 -6.33 -9.40 9.46
CA VAL A 271 -6.24 -10.32 10.59
C VAL A 271 -5.25 -9.75 11.61
N GLY A 272 -5.72 -9.38 12.78
CA GLY A 272 -4.89 -9.07 13.94
C GLY A 272 -4.80 -10.25 14.91
N MET A 273 -3.86 -10.19 15.85
CA MET A 273 -3.67 -11.17 16.92
C MET A 273 -4.71 -11.01 18.05
N THR A 274 -6.00 -11.08 17.70
CA THR A 274 -7.13 -11.06 18.63
C THR A 274 -8.10 -12.18 18.31
N LYS A 275 -8.87 -12.61 19.30
CA LYS A 275 -9.80 -13.73 19.13
C LYS A 275 -10.88 -13.38 18.11
N SER A 276 -11.46 -12.18 18.27
CA SER A 276 -12.48 -11.65 17.35
C SER A 276 -11.99 -11.60 15.91
N SER A 277 -10.70 -11.28 15.70
CA SER A 277 -10.13 -11.22 14.36
C SER A 277 -9.93 -12.61 13.73
N LEU A 278 -9.51 -13.60 14.52
CA LEU A 278 -9.39 -14.98 14.05
C LEU A 278 -10.74 -15.62 13.78
N ASP A 279 -11.74 -15.39 14.64
CA ASP A 279 -13.09 -15.91 14.45
C ASP A 279 -13.72 -15.37 13.16
N ARG A 280 -13.50 -14.09 12.85
CA ARG A 280 -13.91 -13.49 11.56
C ARG A 280 -13.19 -14.14 10.38
N LEU A 281 -11.87 -14.38 10.48
CA LEU A 281 -11.11 -15.06 9.43
C LEU A 281 -11.65 -16.48 9.16
N LYS A 282 -11.90 -17.25 10.23
CA LYS A 282 -12.48 -18.60 10.14
C LYS A 282 -13.85 -18.57 9.47
N PHE A 283 -14.71 -17.66 9.92
CA PHE A 283 -16.05 -17.47 9.36
C PHE A 283 -16.00 -17.19 7.85
N VAL A 284 -15.08 -16.33 7.41
CA VAL A 284 -14.87 -16.07 5.97
C VAL A 284 -14.38 -17.33 5.25
N ALA A 285 -13.38 -18.02 5.80
CA ALA A 285 -12.78 -19.21 5.19
C ALA A 285 -13.73 -20.43 5.11
N GLU A 286 -14.74 -20.50 5.96
CA GLU A 286 -15.75 -21.57 5.96
C GLU A 286 -16.87 -21.34 4.95
N ARG A 287 -17.03 -20.11 4.45
CA ARG A 287 -18.11 -19.73 3.53
C ARG A 287 -17.60 -19.66 2.09
N PRO A 288 -18.00 -20.60 1.19
CA PRO A 288 -17.49 -20.63 -0.18
C PRO A 288 -17.68 -19.32 -0.95
N HIS A 289 -18.81 -18.64 -0.78
CA HIS A 289 -19.10 -17.38 -1.48
C HIS A 289 -18.24 -16.19 -1.03
N LEU A 290 -17.64 -16.25 0.17
CA LEU A 290 -16.73 -15.22 0.67
C LEU A 290 -15.28 -15.60 0.36
N ARG A 291 -14.84 -16.81 0.74
CA ARG A 291 -13.45 -17.25 0.57
C ARG A 291 -12.99 -17.31 -0.88
N ASN A 292 -13.92 -17.56 -1.82
CA ASN A 292 -13.62 -17.59 -3.25
C ASN A 292 -13.36 -16.19 -3.82
N GLY A 293 -13.67 -15.12 -3.08
CA GLY A 293 -13.37 -13.75 -3.46
C GLY A 293 -12.07 -13.21 -2.88
N ILE A 294 -11.53 -13.83 -1.82
CA ILE A 294 -10.34 -13.32 -1.13
C ILE A 294 -9.10 -13.52 -1.99
N GLU A 295 -8.50 -12.42 -2.42
CA GLU A 295 -7.25 -12.39 -3.17
C GLU A 295 -6.08 -11.91 -2.30
N ARG A 296 -6.38 -11.11 -1.27
CA ARG A 296 -5.41 -10.44 -0.41
C ARG A 296 -5.71 -10.68 1.07
N VAL A 297 -4.69 -11.05 1.84
CA VAL A 297 -4.77 -11.11 3.30
C VAL A 297 -3.72 -10.19 3.91
N ARG A 298 -4.16 -9.35 4.85
CA ARG A 298 -3.31 -8.52 5.71
C ARG A 298 -3.19 -9.16 7.08
N ILE A 299 -1.97 -9.29 7.57
CA ILE A 299 -1.67 -9.77 8.93
C ILE A 299 -1.05 -8.61 9.70
N SER A 300 -1.65 -8.28 10.84
CA SER A 300 -1.20 -7.27 11.80
C SER A 300 -0.57 -7.99 12.99
N LEU A 301 0.74 -7.85 13.14
CA LEU A 301 1.59 -8.47 14.16
C LEU A 301 2.01 -7.50 15.28
N GLY A 302 1.26 -6.41 15.45
CA GLY A 302 1.39 -5.56 16.63
C GLY A 302 1.26 -6.41 17.90
N TYR A 303 1.97 -6.04 18.95
CA TYR A 303 2.11 -6.88 20.14
C TYR A 303 1.77 -6.13 21.43
N PHE A 304 1.50 -6.91 22.48
CA PHE A 304 1.41 -6.41 23.84
C PHE A 304 2.67 -6.83 24.60
N CYS A 305 3.38 -5.87 25.18
CA CYS A 305 4.56 -6.14 25.98
C CYS A 305 4.17 -6.75 27.34
N ALA A 306 4.66 -7.96 27.61
CA ALA A 306 4.47 -8.66 28.87
C ALA A 306 5.02 -7.88 30.07
N THR A 307 6.15 -7.16 29.90
CA THR A 307 6.72 -6.36 30.99
C THR A 307 5.83 -5.18 31.36
N VAL A 308 5.21 -4.53 30.37
CA VAL A 308 4.22 -3.45 30.59
C VAL A 308 2.97 -3.99 31.29
N ALA A 309 2.48 -5.19 30.91
CA ALA A 309 1.31 -5.82 31.54
C ALA A 309 1.57 -6.36 32.95
N ALA A 310 2.84 -6.63 33.30
CA ALA A 310 3.19 -7.36 34.52
C ALA A 310 2.83 -6.60 35.81
N ASN A 311 2.95 -5.27 35.81
CA ASN A 311 2.60 -4.47 36.98
C ASN A 311 2.22 -3.02 36.59
N PRO A 312 1.49 -2.32 37.48
CA PRO A 312 1.02 -0.96 37.20
C PRO A 312 2.14 0.07 37.00
N ARG A 313 3.31 -0.15 37.61
CA ARG A 313 4.46 0.76 37.51
C ARG A 313 5.01 0.77 36.10
N ASN A 314 5.32 -0.40 35.54
CA ASN A 314 5.83 -0.52 34.18
C ASN A 314 4.83 0.05 33.15
N PHE A 315 3.53 -0.10 33.41
CA PHE A 315 2.50 0.55 32.61
C PHE A 315 2.51 2.08 32.76
N THR A 316 2.72 2.59 33.96
CA THR A 316 2.85 4.04 34.20
C THR A 316 4.08 4.61 33.48
N ASP A 317 5.23 3.94 33.56
CA ASP A 317 6.45 4.32 32.84
C ASP A 317 6.19 4.38 31.33
N TYR A 318 5.52 3.35 30.78
CA TYR A 318 5.09 3.30 29.39
C TYR A 318 4.12 4.45 29.03
N ALA A 319 3.11 4.71 29.85
CA ALA A 319 2.11 5.75 29.59
C ALA A 319 2.71 7.16 29.63
N VAL A 320 3.59 7.43 30.60
CA VAL A 320 4.34 8.70 30.69
C VAL A 320 5.21 8.86 29.45
N TRP A 321 5.97 7.83 29.07
CA TRP A 321 6.82 7.87 27.89
C TRP A 321 6.00 8.12 26.62
N MET A 322 4.91 7.38 26.41
CA MET A 322 4.01 7.55 25.25
C MET A 322 3.43 8.96 25.16
N LEU A 323 2.94 9.50 26.28
CA LEU A 323 2.32 10.82 26.31
C LEU A 323 3.37 11.92 26.12
N ARG A 324 4.54 11.80 26.77
CA ARG A 324 5.66 12.72 26.57
C ARG A 324 6.10 12.73 25.11
N PHE A 325 6.29 11.55 24.53
CA PHE A 325 6.67 11.38 23.12
C PHE A 325 5.66 12.01 22.17
N ALA A 326 4.36 11.76 22.39
CA ALA A 326 3.30 12.34 21.59
C ALA A 326 3.24 13.88 21.71
N LEU A 327 3.48 14.43 22.90
CA LEU A 327 3.43 15.88 23.16
C LEU A 327 4.69 16.65 22.70
N HIS A 328 5.87 16.02 22.72
CA HIS A 328 7.16 16.67 22.43
C HIS A 328 7.55 16.65 20.95
N ARG A 329 6.79 15.97 20.09
CA ARG A 329 7.12 15.90 18.67
C ARG A 329 6.95 17.27 17.98
N GLN A 330 8.05 17.77 17.43
CA GLN A 330 8.05 18.73 16.33
C GLN A 330 8.08 17.94 15.01
N ASP A 331 7.24 18.29 14.04
CA ASP A 331 7.31 17.66 12.72
C ASP A 331 8.48 18.22 11.88
N ILE A 332 8.77 17.60 10.73
CA ILE A 332 9.83 18.01 9.76
C ILE A 332 9.64 19.45 9.27
N GLN A 333 8.43 20.00 9.41
CA GLN A 333 8.04 21.34 8.99
C GLN A 333 8.09 22.36 10.15
N GLY A 334 8.56 21.95 11.35
CA GLY A 334 8.55 22.79 12.55
C GLY A 334 7.15 22.99 13.14
N LEU A 335 6.13 22.27 12.69
CA LEU A 335 4.80 22.26 13.26
C LEU A 335 4.81 21.27 14.43
N SER A 336 4.83 21.81 15.65
CA SER A 336 4.41 21.04 16.82
C SER A 336 2.89 20.86 16.79
N ILE A 337 2.34 19.88 17.54
CA ILE A 337 0.89 19.82 17.83
C ILE A 337 0.38 21.22 18.19
N ILE A 338 1.17 21.97 18.97
CA ILE A 338 0.87 23.34 19.40
C ILE A 338 0.59 24.23 18.19
N VAL A 339 1.41 24.21 17.13
CA VAL A 339 1.21 25.06 15.94
C VAL A 339 -0.11 24.74 15.24
N ASN A 340 -0.49 23.47 15.12
CA ASN A 340 -1.74 23.07 14.47
C ASN A 340 -2.97 23.37 15.34
N ILE A 341 -2.87 23.28 16.66
CA ILE A 341 -3.99 23.52 17.58
C ILE A 341 -4.15 24.97 18.04
N ILE A 342 -3.17 25.86 17.81
CA ILE A 342 -3.25 27.29 18.23
C ILE A 342 -4.50 27.98 17.67
N HIS A 343 -5.02 27.51 16.53
CA HIS A 343 -6.24 28.06 15.92
C HIS A 343 -7.54 27.47 16.47
N ASN A 344 -7.48 26.52 17.41
CA ASN A 344 -8.61 25.89 18.06
C ASN A 344 -8.47 25.97 19.59
N ASP A 345 -9.19 26.93 20.20
CA ASP A 345 -9.15 27.18 21.65
C ASP A 345 -9.50 25.94 22.49
N ASP A 346 -10.36 25.04 21.99
CA ASP A 346 -10.72 23.82 22.70
C ASP A 346 -9.59 22.78 22.65
N ALA A 347 -8.95 22.62 21.48
CA ALA A 347 -7.78 21.76 21.33
C ALA A 347 -6.59 22.26 22.18
N LEU A 348 -6.36 23.58 22.25
CA LEU A 348 -5.33 24.16 23.11
C LEU A 348 -5.62 23.93 24.60
N ARG A 349 -6.87 24.05 25.02
CA ARG A 349 -7.30 23.73 26.39
C ARG A 349 -7.04 22.25 26.71
N ARG A 350 -7.40 21.34 25.81
CA ARG A 350 -7.17 19.90 25.92
C ARG A 350 -5.68 19.56 25.99
N TYR A 351 -4.85 20.22 25.18
CA TYR A 351 -3.39 20.07 25.25
C TYR A 351 -2.81 20.48 26.61
N ASN A 352 -3.25 21.62 27.16
CA ASN A 352 -2.83 22.05 28.50
C ASN A 352 -3.28 21.07 29.59
N GLN A 353 -4.47 20.48 29.46
CA GLN A 353 -4.92 19.41 30.36
C GLN A 353 -4.00 18.18 30.28
N LEU A 354 -3.62 17.74 29.08
CA LEU A 354 -2.68 16.62 28.90
C LEU A 354 -1.30 16.90 29.50
N SER A 355 -0.79 18.12 29.36
CA SER A 355 0.48 18.53 29.97
C SER A 355 0.42 18.46 31.51
N GLY A 356 -0.72 18.87 32.10
CA GLY A 356 -0.98 18.70 33.53
C GLY A 356 -1.06 17.24 33.97
N ILE A 357 -1.69 16.39 33.16
CA ILE A 357 -1.77 14.93 33.39
C ILE A 357 -0.39 14.30 33.33
N LEU A 358 0.41 14.63 32.31
CA LEU A 358 1.79 14.16 32.18
C LEU A 358 2.60 14.53 33.43
N SER A 359 2.53 15.80 33.86
CA SER A 359 3.21 16.27 35.08
C SER A 359 2.75 15.50 36.33
N SER A 360 1.46 15.21 36.45
CA SER A 360 0.90 14.42 37.55
C SER A 360 1.46 12.99 37.57
N TRP A 361 1.58 12.35 36.40
CA TRP A 361 2.12 11.00 36.28
C TRP A 361 3.63 10.94 36.47
N GLU A 362 4.38 11.96 36.02
CA GLU A 362 5.82 12.08 36.30
C GLU A 362 6.08 12.20 37.80
N ASN A 363 5.33 13.04 38.52
CA ASN A 363 5.40 13.13 39.98
C ASN A 363 5.08 11.79 40.69
N LEU A 364 4.17 10.99 40.12
CA LEU A 364 3.88 9.65 40.62
C LEU A 364 5.09 8.71 40.43
N LEU A 365 5.83 8.81 39.32
CA LEU A 365 7.03 8.01 39.09
C LEU A 365 8.18 8.38 40.04
N ASP A 366 8.33 9.67 40.34
CA ASP A 366 9.38 10.22 41.21
C ASP A 366 9.13 9.98 42.71
N THR A 367 7.95 9.47 43.08
CA THR A 367 7.64 9.22 44.50
C THR A 367 8.58 8.16 45.10
N PRO A 368 9.34 8.48 46.18
CA PRO A 368 10.31 7.57 46.79
C PRO A 368 9.69 6.26 47.29
N ARG A 369 10.45 5.16 47.19
CA ARG A 369 9.96 3.79 47.46
C ARG A 369 10.73 3.05 48.55
N ASP A 370 11.53 3.75 49.33
CA ASP A 370 12.39 3.08 50.29
C ASP A 370 11.54 2.43 51.39
N GLY A 371 11.52 1.09 51.40
CA GLY A 371 10.77 0.27 52.35
C GLY A 371 9.35 -0.11 51.91
N ALA A 372 8.72 -1.03 52.66
CA ALA A 372 7.37 -1.53 52.37
C ALA A 372 6.30 -0.41 52.42
N ASP A 373 6.50 0.59 53.26
CA ASP A 373 5.60 1.74 53.40
C ASP A 373 5.64 2.64 52.14
N GLY A 374 6.79 2.73 51.47
CA GLY A 374 6.96 3.49 50.23
C GLY A 374 6.16 2.88 49.06
N GLU A 375 6.20 1.56 48.91
CA GLU A 375 5.45 0.85 47.88
C GLU A 375 3.93 0.95 48.09
N GLN A 376 3.46 0.84 49.34
CA GLN A 376 2.05 1.03 49.66
C GLN A 376 1.58 2.45 49.40
N ARG A 377 2.41 3.46 49.72
CA ARG A 377 2.14 4.86 49.41
C ARG A 377 2.04 5.09 47.91
N TRP A 378 2.96 4.53 47.11
CA TRP A 378 2.92 4.62 45.67
C TRP A 378 1.64 4.02 45.09
N LEU A 379 1.26 2.82 45.54
CA LEU A 379 0.02 2.16 45.11
C LEU A 379 -1.23 2.96 45.50
N ALA A 380 -1.24 3.60 46.66
CA ALA A 380 -2.34 4.47 47.07
C ALA A 380 -2.48 5.68 46.14
N LEU A 381 -1.36 6.30 45.74
CA LEU A 381 -1.35 7.41 44.79
C LEU A 381 -1.73 6.96 43.38
N PHE A 382 -1.25 5.81 42.91
CA PHE A 382 -1.65 5.22 41.64
C PHE A 382 -3.17 4.99 41.56
N ARG A 383 -3.77 4.46 42.64
CA ARG A 383 -5.23 4.25 42.72
C ARG A 383 -6.06 5.53 42.66
N GLN A 384 -5.48 6.68 43.00
CA GLN A 384 -6.14 7.98 42.84
C GLN A 384 -6.16 8.44 41.37
N GLN A 385 -5.30 7.88 40.52
CA GLN A 385 -5.24 8.15 39.07
C GLN A 385 -6.23 7.26 38.31
N HIS A 386 -7.54 7.47 38.49
CA HIS A 386 -8.60 6.62 37.94
C HIS A 386 -8.43 6.26 36.45
N ALA A 387 -8.14 7.25 35.59
CA ALA A 387 -7.96 7.00 34.16
C ALA A 387 -6.77 6.07 33.87
N LEU A 388 -5.66 6.24 34.60
CA LEU A 388 -4.47 5.40 34.44
C LEU A 388 -4.71 3.97 34.92
N VAL A 389 -5.48 3.81 36.01
CA VAL A 389 -5.91 2.50 36.53
C VAL A 389 -6.76 1.77 35.47
N GLU A 390 -7.78 2.44 34.93
CA GLU A 390 -8.66 1.85 33.91
C GLU A 390 -7.88 1.43 32.66
N MET A 391 -6.94 2.27 32.20
CA MET A 391 -6.11 1.94 31.03
C MET A 391 -5.16 0.77 31.31
N TYR A 392 -4.60 0.68 32.52
CA TYR A 392 -3.77 -0.46 32.92
C TYR A 392 -4.57 -1.77 32.93
N GLU A 393 -5.78 -1.76 33.50
CA GLU A 393 -6.66 -2.93 33.54
C GLU A 393 -7.07 -3.35 32.13
N ALA A 394 -7.42 -2.40 31.25
CA ALA A 394 -7.74 -2.66 29.86
C ALA A 394 -6.54 -3.23 29.07
N TYR A 395 -5.34 -2.68 29.28
CA TYR A 395 -4.12 -3.19 28.66
C TYR A 395 -3.80 -4.61 29.13
N LYS A 396 -3.90 -4.87 30.43
CA LYS A 396 -3.65 -6.20 31.01
C LYS A 396 -4.62 -7.24 30.48
N LEU A 397 -5.91 -6.92 30.41
CA LEU A 397 -6.93 -7.80 29.83
C LEU A 397 -6.62 -8.10 28.35
N SER A 398 -6.23 -7.06 27.59
CA SER A 398 -5.88 -7.21 26.17
C SER A 398 -4.63 -8.06 25.97
N PHE A 399 -3.63 -7.95 26.86
CA PHE A 399 -2.44 -8.80 26.86
C PHE A 399 -2.80 -10.27 27.14
N GLU A 400 -3.67 -10.54 28.12
CA GLU A 400 -4.13 -11.90 28.42
C GLU A 400 -4.87 -12.53 27.24
N GLU A 401 -5.74 -11.77 26.55
CA GLU A 401 -6.37 -12.22 25.31
C GLU A 401 -5.33 -12.50 24.22
N TYR A 402 -4.40 -11.57 24.00
CA TYR A 402 -3.33 -11.68 23.01
C TYR A 402 -2.49 -12.95 23.19
N GLU A 403 -2.04 -13.23 24.42
CA GLU A 403 -1.25 -14.43 24.72
C GLU A 403 -2.05 -15.72 24.52
N SER A 404 -3.34 -15.71 24.85
CA SER A 404 -4.22 -16.86 24.60
C SER A 404 -4.36 -17.20 23.11
N VAL A 405 -4.29 -16.17 22.26
CA VAL A 405 -4.42 -16.29 20.81
C VAL A 405 -3.08 -16.66 20.15
N ARG A 406 -1.97 -16.09 20.65
CA ARG A 406 -0.62 -16.22 20.07
C ARG A 406 -0.21 -17.66 19.81
N GLN A 407 -0.50 -18.58 20.73
CA GLN A 407 -0.07 -19.98 20.66
C GLN A 407 -0.60 -20.72 19.41
N ASN A 408 -1.82 -20.42 18.99
CA ASN A 408 -2.47 -21.11 17.86
C ASN A 408 -2.58 -20.25 16.60
N PHE A 409 -2.20 -18.97 16.68
CA PHE A 409 -2.39 -17.98 15.63
C PHE A 409 -1.88 -18.47 14.27
N VAL A 410 -0.63 -18.93 14.20
CA VAL A 410 0.00 -19.41 12.95
C VAL A 410 -0.82 -20.52 12.29
N HIS A 411 -1.22 -21.52 13.07
CA HIS A 411 -1.95 -22.68 12.57
C HIS A 411 -3.36 -22.29 12.10
N GLU A 412 -4.07 -21.46 12.86
CA GLU A 412 -5.42 -21.04 12.50
C GLU A 412 -5.44 -20.16 11.26
N VAL A 413 -4.49 -19.22 11.14
CA VAL A 413 -4.32 -18.38 9.96
C VAL A 413 -3.98 -19.24 8.75
N ALA A 414 -2.95 -20.10 8.84
CA ALA A 414 -2.54 -20.92 7.71
C ALA A 414 -3.66 -21.86 7.22
N ASN A 415 -4.39 -22.49 8.15
CA ASN A 415 -5.54 -23.34 7.83
C ASN A 415 -6.72 -22.58 7.21
N ALA A 416 -6.91 -21.31 7.55
CA ALA A 416 -7.94 -20.49 6.93
C ALA A 416 -7.52 -20.05 5.52
N LEU A 417 -6.27 -19.63 5.36
CA LEU A 417 -5.70 -19.17 4.08
C LEU A 417 -5.62 -20.30 3.06
N SER A 418 -5.34 -21.54 3.47
CA SER A 418 -5.32 -22.69 2.56
C SER A 418 -6.69 -23.03 1.95
N LYS A 419 -7.78 -22.50 2.51
CA LYS A 419 -9.14 -22.66 1.98
C LYS A 419 -9.54 -21.57 0.97
N MET A 420 -8.67 -20.59 0.71
CA MET A 420 -8.92 -19.44 -0.16
C MET A 420 -8.27 -19.66 -1.53
N PRO A 421 -9.02 -20.11 -2.55
CA PRO A 421 -8.43 -20.56 -3.81
C PRO A 421 -7.85 -19.44 -4.68
N LEU A 422 -8.27 -18.18 -4.46
CA LEU A 422 -7.78 -17.02 -5.21
C LEU A 422 -6.74 -16.20 -4.44
N LEU A 423 -6.34 -16.67 -3.24
CA LEU A 423 -5.34 -15.97 -2.44
C LEU A 423 -4.01 -15.94 -3.20
N THR A 424 -3.58 -14.73 -3.54
CA THR A 424 -2.34 -14.50 -4.29
C THR A 424 -1.42 -13.51 -3.59
N ARG A 425 -1.94 -12.72 -2.65
CA ARG A 425 -1.20 -11.66 -1.98
C ARG A 425 -1.25 -11.78 -0.46
N LEU A 426 -0.09 -11.77 0.16
CA LEU A 426 0.08 -11.70 1.61
C LEU A 426 0.80 -10.41 2.00
N GLU A 427 0.19 -9.65 2.89
CA GLU A 427 0.76 -8.43 3.45
C GLU A 427 0.93 -8.63 4.96
N VAL A 428 2.12 -8.37 5.49
CA VAL A 428 2.42 -8.51 6.92
C VAL A 428 3.00 -7.21 7.44
N SER A 429 2.46 -6.73 8.54
CA SER A 429 2.93 -5.51 9.21
C SER A 429 2.77 -5.64 10.71
N ASP A 430 3.57 -4.90 11.48
CA ASP A 430 3.45 -4.78 12.93
C ASP A 430 2.74 -3.50 13.39
N HIS A 431 2.37 -2.60 12.47
CA HIS A 431 1.50 -1.47 12.75
C HIS A 431 0.03 -1.83 12.48
N LEU A 432 -0.87 -1.11 13.15
CA LEU A 432 -2.30 -1.23 12.88
C LEU A 432 -2.58 -0.61 11.51
N TRP A 433 -3.13 -1.40 10.58
CA TRP A 433 -3.56 -0.94 9.26
C TRP A 433 -4.74 0.06 9.38
N ARG A 434 -4.44 1.31 9.75
CA ARG A 434 -5.36 2.45 9.62
C ARG A 434 -5.16 3.10 8.25
N SER A 435 -6.16 3.87 7.84
CA SER A 435 -6.39 4.37 6.47
C SER A 435 -5.40 5.46 5.99
N PHE A 436 -4.28 5.68 6.70
CA PHE A 436 -3.34 6.74 6.39
C PHE A 436 -1.92 6.19 6.40
N ALA A 437 -1.18 6.54 5.35
CA ALA A 437 0.18 6.09 5.05
C ALA A 437 1.21 6.44 6.14
N ASP A 438 0.85 7.30 7.10
CA ASP A 438 1.75 7.80 8.13
C ASP A 438 1.02 7.99 9.47
N THR A 439 0.25 7.00 9.97
CA THR A 439 -0.33 7.16 11.33
C THR A 439 0.75 7.05 12.39
N THR A 440 1.25 8.20 12.78
CA THR A 440 2.16 8.44 13.89
C THR A 440 1.41 8.40 15.22
N VAL A 441 2.08 8.15 16.35
CA VAL A 441 1.51 8.33 17.69
C VAL A 441 0.98 9.77 17.87
N TRP A 442 1.64 10.72 17.21
CA TRP A 442 1.24 12.11 17.11
C TRP A 442 -0.10 12.29 16.37
N TYR A 443 -0.31 11.64 15.22
CA TYR A 443 -1.58 11.70 14.50
C TYR A 443 -2.70 11.05 15.31
N ASP A 444 -2.44 9.90 15.95
CA ASP A 444 -3.42 9.26 16.83
C ASP A 444 -3.79 10.18 18.01
N LEU A 445 -2.83 10.95 18.55
CA LEU A 445 -3.12 11.93 19.61
C LEU A 445 -3.88 13.15 19.07
N GLN A 446 -3.51 13.67 17.91
CA GLN A 446 -4.24 14.77 17.27
C GLN A 446 -5.69 14.37 16.98
N GLU A 447 -5.90 13.20 16.40
CA GLU A 447 -7.24 12.64 16.15
C GLU A 447 -8.02 12.50 17.46
N ALA A 448 -7.38 12.02 18.53
CA ALA A 448 -8.03 11.97 19.85
C ALA A 448 -8.39 13.37 20.38
N LEU A 449 -7.51 14.36 20.22
CA LEU A 449 -7.76 15.75 20.64
C LEU A 449 -8.93 16.39 19.88
N GLU A 450 -9.07 16.08 18.60
CA GLU A 450 -10.11 16.63 17.72
C GLU A 450 -11.44 15.89 17.83
N CYS A 451 -11.42 14.56 17.92
CA CYS A 451 -12.62 13.72 17.77
C CYS A 451 -13.19 13.19 19.09
N ASP A 452 -12.40 13.02 20.15
CA ASP A 452 -12.95 12.52 21.41
C ASP A 452 -13.76 13.62 22.10
N GLU A 453 -15.08 13.46 22.22
CA GLU A 453 -15.94 14.42 22.95
C GLU A 453 -15.49 14.58 24.42
N ASN A 454 -15.04 13.49 25.03
CA ASN A 454 -14.45 13.46 26.36
C ASN A 454 -13.05 12.84 26.28
N LEU A 455 -12.02 13.66 26.04
CA LEU A 455 -10.63 13.20 25.81
C LEU A 455 -10.20 12.02 26.70
N MET A 456 -10.34 12.14 28.03
CA MET A 456 -9.88 11.09 28.97
C MET A 456 -10.74 9.81 28.98
N LYS A 457 -11.94 9.87 28.41
CA LYS A 457 -12.88 8.74 28.30
C LYS A 457 -13.04 8.25 26.86
N GLY A 458 -12.50 8.98 25.89
CA GLY A 458 -12.59 8.67 24.48
C GLY A 458 -11.78 7.45 24.11
N ASP A 459 -12.29 6.71 23.14
CA ASP A 459 -11.69 5.47 22.68
C ASP A 459 -10.38 5.71 21.91
N LEU A 460 -10.21 6.89 21.30
CA LEU A 460 -8.99 7.24 20.58
C LEU A 460 -7.84 7.49 21.56
N TYR A 461 -8.05 8.35 22.56
CA TYR A 461 -7.08 8.62 23.61
C TYR A 461 -6.72 7.37 24.40
N ARG A 462 -7.71 6.61 24.88
CA ARG A 462 -7.46 5.33 25.57
C ARG A 462 -6.74 4.34 24.67
N GLY A 463 -7.07 4.36 23.38
CA GLY A 463 -6.46 3.51 22.36
C GLY A 463 -4.97 3.75 22.19
N LEU A 464 -4.45 4.96 22.48
CA LEU A 464 -3.00 5.25 22.45
C LEU A 464 -2.20 4.30 23.35
N PHE A 465 -2.78 3.98 24.52
CA PHE A 465 -2.11 3.19 25.55
C PHE A 465 -2.52 1.73 25.55
N THR A 466 -3.73 1.41 25.07
CA THR A 466 -4.34 0.06 25.20
C THR A 466 -4.34 -0.76 23.92
N LYS A 467 -3.87 -0.21 22.78
CA LYS A 467 -3.75 -0.94 21.52
C LYS A 467 -2.38 -1.65 21.40
N PRO A 468 -2.30 -2.73 20.59
CA PRO A 468 -1.02 -3.37 20.30
C PRO A 468 -0.05 -2.38 19.62
N MET A 469 1.23 -2.51 19.94
CA MET A 469 2.30 -1.62 19.47
C MET A 469 3.19 -2.25 18.41
N GLN A 470 3.91 -1.42 17.64
CA GLN A 470 5.01 -1.86 16.77
C GLN A 470 6.17 -2.44 17.59
N TRP A 471 6.98 -3.30 16.96
CA TRP A 471 8.06 -4.07 17.60
C TRP A 471 9.18 -3.22 18.19
N ASP A 472 9.44 -2.07 17.60
CA ASP A 472 10.48 -1.14 17.99
C ASP A 472 9.99 -0.11 19.04
N ARG A 473 8.68 -0.01 19.30
CA ARG A 473 8.09 1.07 20.12
C ARG A 473 8.74 1.26 21.49
N LEU A 474 9.15 0.18 22.15
CA LEU A 474 9.77 0.24 23.50
C LEU A 474 11.30 0.20 23.48
N ALA A 475 11.92 0.28 22.31
CA ALA A 475 13.37 0.11 22.17
C ALA A 475 14.15 1.20 22.93
N GLN A 476 13.71 2.47 22.83
CA GLN A 476 14.34 3.61 23.52
C GLN A 476 13.93 3.79 24.98
N LEU A 477 12.78 3.26 25.40
CA LEU A 477 12.38 3.29 26.82
C LEU A 477 13.41 2.55 27.69
N SER A 478 14.12 1.59 27.11
CA SER A 478 15.23 0.89 27.77
C SER A 478 16.55 1.68 27.83
N LEU A 479 16.69 2.76 27.05
CA LEU A 479 17.93 3.56 26.93
C LEU A 479 17.87 4.88 27.72
N VAL A 480 16.69 5.51 27.81
CA VAL A 480 16.53 6.86 28.41
C VAL A 480 16.41 6.83 29.94
N TRP A 481 16.05 5.68 30.51
CA TRP A 481 15.82 5.55 31.95
C TRP A 481 16.79 4.52 32.51
N ASP A 482 17.55 4.87 33.56
CA ASP A 482 18.36 3.95 34.39
C ASP A 482 17.51 2.87 35.11
N GLY A 483 16.27 2.67 34.66
CA GLY A 483 15.35 1.64 35.11
C GLY A 483 15.66 0.26 34.50
N PRO A 484 15.02 -0.80 35.01
CA PRO A 484 15.20 -2.13 34.48
C PRO A 484 14.75 -2.18 33.01
N SER A 485 15.67 -2.48 32.10
CA SER A 485 15.40 -2.67 30.66
C SER A 485 14.13 -3.50 30.46
N LEU A 486 13.11 -2.94 29.81
CA LEU A 486 11.88 -3.67 29.54
C LEU A 486 12.20 -4.79 28.55
N LYS A 487 12.05 -6.04 28.98
CA LYS A 487 12.28 -7.19 28.10
C LYS A 487 11.15 -7.26 27.09
N THR A 488 11.41 -6.87 25.86
CA THR A 488 10.47 -7.00 24.74
C THR A 488 10.61 -8.36 24.06
N SER A 489 9.48 -8.93 23.62
CA SER A 489 9.44 -10.21 22.88
C SER A 489 8.34 -10.16 21.80
N PRO A 490 8.53 -9.32 20.77
CA PRO A 490 7.59 -9.24 19.66
C PRO A 490 7.45 -10.59 18.94
N PRO A 491 6.33 -10.84 18.25
CA PRO A 491 5.98 -12.11 17.61
C PRO A 491 6.70 -12.34 16.27
N VAL A 492 8.02 -12.12 16.25
CA VAL A 492 8.87 -12.34 15.07
C VAL A 492 8.84 -13.80 14.60
N ASP A 493 8.66 -14.72 15.54
CA ASP A 493 8.58 -16.17 15.31
C ASP A 493 7.42 -16.56 14.39
N ILE A 494 6.35 -15.75 14.34
CA ILE A 494 5.19 -15.98 13.46
C ILE A 494 5.60 -15.94 11.99
N LEU A 495 6.49 -15.02 11.58
CA LEU A 495 6.97 -14.96 10.19
C LEU A 495 7.73 -16.24 9.81
N GLY A 496 8.64 -16.68 10.70
CA GLY A 496 9.45 -17.88 10.49
C GLY A 496 8.63 -19.18 10.44
N GLN A 497 7.46 -19.22 11.10
CA GLN A 497 6.58 -20.40 11.12
C GLN A 497 5.49 -20.37 10.04
N LEU A 498 4.93 -19.20 9.74
CA LEU A 498 3.79 -19.05 8.84
C LEU A 498 4.14 -19.40 7.39
N PHE A 499 5.26 -18.87 6.88
CA PHE A 499 5.65 -19.08 5.48
C PHE A 499 5.88 -20.57 5.14
N PRO A 500 6.68 -21.33 5.91
CA PRO A 500 6.79 -22.77 5.69
C PRO A 500 5.43 -23.49 5.79
N LEU A 501 4.58 -23.13 6.74
CA LEU A 501 3.30 -23.81 6.92
C LEU A 501 2.34 -23.57 5.75
N LEU A 502 2.28 -22.35 5.22
CA LEU A 502 1.49 -22.03 4.03
C LEU A 502 1.96 -22.83 2.81
N GLY A 503 3.28 -22.90 2.62
CA GLY A 503 3.87 -23.70 1.54
C GLY A 503 3.57 -25.19 1.64
N ARG A 504 3.61 -25.74 2.86
CA ARG A 504 3.22 -27.13 3.14
C ARG A 504 1.75 -27.40 2.83
N LEU A 505 0.88 -26.43 3.12
CA LEU A 505 -0.55 -26.51 2.83
C LEU A 505 -0.88 -26.26 1.36
N GLY A 506 0.12 -26.01 0.51
CA GLY A 506 -0.05 -25.85 -0.95
C GLY A 506 -0.57 -24.48 -1.36
N VAL A 507 -0.50 -23.47 -0.48
CA VAL A 507 -0.78 -22.07 -0.85
C VAL A 507 0.29 -21.59 -1.81
N GLN A 508 -0.09 -20.76 -2.79
CA GLN A 508 0.83 -20.15 -3.74
C GLN A 508 0.62 -18.64 -3.76
N LEU A 509 1.68 -17.88 -3.49
CA LEU A 509 1.66 -16.43 -3.50
C LEU A 509 2.33 -15.90 -4.75
N THR A 510 1.77 -14.84 -5.32
CA THR A 510 2.36 -14.06 -6.42
C THR A 510 2.93 -12.73 -5.92
N LYS A 511 2.43 -12.22 -4.79
CA LYS A 511 2.84 -10.95 -4.18
C LYS A 511 3.06 -11.13 -2.67
N VAL A 512 4.19 -10.67 -2.17
CA VAL A 512 4.49 -10.60 -0.73
C VAL A 512 4.91 -9.18 -0.36
N ASP A 513 4.29 -8.65 0.69
CA ASP A 513 4.66 -7.38 1.31
C ASP A 513 4.89 -7.61 2.80
N ILE A 514 6.07 -7.26 3.28
CA ILE A 514 6.43 -7.28 4.69
C ILE A 514 6.93 -5.89 5.04
N ASN A 515 6.17 -5.17 5.87
CA ASN A 515 6.53 -3.84 6.36
C ASN A 515 6.46 -3.84 7.89
N ILE A 516 7.60 -4.03 8.53
CA ILE A 516 7.73 -4.20 9.98
C ILE A 516 8.71 -3.20 10.55
N THR A 517 8.59 -2.91 11.83
CA THR A 517 9.67 -2.25 12.55
C THR A 517 10.74 -3.24 13.03
N SER A 518 11.93 -2.74 13.35
CA SER A 518 13.06 -3.57 13.76
C SER A 518 12.78 -4.25 15.11
N PRO A 519 12.76 -5.60 15.21
CA PRO A 519 12.67 -6.29 16.48
C PRO A 519 14.03 -6.34 17.20
N PRO A 520 14.08 -6.65 18.51
CA PRO A 520 15.34 -6.79 19.23
C PRO A 520 16.21 -7.96 18.73
N LYS A 521 15.60 -9.02 18.18
CA LYS A 521 16.29 -10.24 17.72
C LYS A 521 15.65 -10.81 16.45
N PHE A 522 16.50 -11.31 15.55
CA PHE A 522 16.07 -11.98 14.30
C PHE A 522 16.30 -13.49 14.29
N GLU A 523 16.90 -14.08 15.33
CA GLU A 523 17.28 -15.49 15.40
C GLU A 523 16.12 -16.45 15.05
N VAL A 524 14.91 -16.09 15.46
CA VAL A 524 13.68 -16.88 15.25
C VAL A 524 13.15 -16.87 13.81
N LEU A 525 13.65 -15.98 12.95
CA LEU A 525 13.32 -15.99 11.51
C LEU A 525 14.02 -17.12 10.76
N ARG A 526 15.11 -17.66 11.31
CA ARG A 526 15.92 -18.66 10.63
C ARG A 526 15.10 -19.94 10.43
N PRO A 527 14.81 -20.37 9.18
CA PRO A 527 14.27 -21.69 8.95
C PRO A 527 15.32 -22.72 9.41
N THR A 528 15.08 -23.38 10.54
CA THR A 528 16.02 -24.32 11.16
C THR A 528 16.05 -25.68 10.47
N GLN A 529 15.05 -25.98 9.65
CA GLN A 529 14.89 -27.26 8.95
C GLN A 529 14.96 -27.05 7.44
N VAL A 530 15.62 -27.97 6.73
CA VAL A 530 15.74 -27.93 5.26
C VAL A 530 14.36 -28.04 4.60
N GLU A 531 13.46 -28.83 5.19
CA GLU A 531 12.08 -28.99 4.75
C GLU A 531 11.31 -27.67 4.82
N ALA A 532 11.55 -26.85 5.85
CA ALA A 532 10.90 -25.55 6.00
C ALA A 532 11.32 -24.60 4.87
N GLN A 533 12.60 -24.60 4.49
CA GLN A 533 13.08 -23.81 3.35
C GLN A 533 12.46 -24.28 2.03
N GLN A 534 12.35 -25.59 1.81
CA GLN A 534 11.68 -26.14 0.62
C GLN A 534 10.19 -25.77 0.58
N ASP A 535 9.52 -25.76 1.72
CA ASP A 535 8.12 -25.35 1.78
C ASP A 535 7.96 -23.85 1.46
N ILE A 536 8.86 -22.97 1.92
CA ILE A 536 8.87 -21.56 1.49
C ILE A 536 9.05 -21.44 -0.03
N LEU A 537 9.97 -22.20 -0.62
CA LEU A 537 10.17 -22.17 -2.08
C LEU A 537 8.91 -22.63 -2.86
N LYS A 538 8.14 -23.59 -2.32
CA LYS A 538 6.85 -23.98 -2.92
C LYS A 538 5.84 -22.84 -2.85
N LEU A 539 5.77 -22.15 -1.72
CA LEU A 539 4.88 -21.00 -1.51
C LEU A 539 5.15 -19.87 -2.51
N LEU A 540 6.44 -19.59 -2.78
CA LEU A 540 6.89 -18.41 -3.52
C LEU A 540 7.26 -18.71 -4.98
N ARG A 541 6.97 -19.92 -5.47
CA ARG A 541 7.35 -20.39 -6.82
C ARG A 541 6.96 -19.42 -7.94
N ASN A 542 5.78 -18.82 -7.83
CA ASN A 542 5.21 -17.89 -8.82
C ASN A 542 5.21 -16.44 -8.33
N MET A 543 5.98 -16.13 -7.28
CA MET A 543 6.08 -14.78 -6.74
C MET A 543 6.85 -13.89 -7.69
N TRP A 544 6.20 -12.82 -8.14
CA TRP A 544 6.78 -11.82 -9.03
C TRP A 544 7.06 -10.48 -8.34
N PHE A 545 6.39 -10.21 -7.22
CA PHE A 545 6.58 -9.01 -6.42
C PHE A 545 6.98 -9.33 -4.97
N LEU A 546 8.04 -8.68 -4.51
CA LEU A 546 8.46 -8.66 -3.11
C LEU A 546 8.67 -7.22 -2.65
N ARG A 547 7.97 -6.81 -1.59
CA ARG A 547 8.35 -5.68 -0.75
C ARG A 547 8.78 -6.19 0.61
N PHE A 548 9.95 -5.78 1.06
CA PHE A 548 10.49 -6.13 2.37
C PHE A 548 11.11 -4.89 3.01
N GLU A 549 10.46 -4.36 4.02
CA GLU A 549 10.81 -3.11 4.68
C GLU A 549 10.96 -3.33 6.18
N ILE A 550 12.10 -2.88 6.69
CA ILE A 550 12.40 -2.70 8.11
C ILE A 550 12.66 -1.21 8.31
N LYS A 551 11.57 -0.48 8.59
CA LYS A 551 11.58 0.97 8.78
C LYS A 551 11.41 1.30 10.26
N PRO A 552 12.05 2.37 10.76
CA PRO A 552 11.75 2.86 12.09
C PRO A 552 10.29 3.30 12.12
N LEU A 553 9.72 3.39 13.33
CA LEU A 553 8.53 4.20 13.51
C LEU A 553 8.77 5.57 12.86
N ALA A 554 7.88 6.02 11.97
CA ALA A 554 7.96 7.32 11.27
C ALA A 554 8.10 8.52 12.23
N ASP A 555 7.92 8.27 13.52
CA ASP A 555 8.00 9.22 14.61
C ASP A 555 9.43 9.49 15.09
N TRP A 556 10.39 8.64 14.72
CA TRP A 556 11.75 8.71 15.22
C TRP A 556 12.67 9.58 14.38
N ASP A 557 12.35 9.81 13.11
CA ASP A 557 13.16 10.63 12.21
C ASP A 557 13.36 12.08 12.69
N ASN A 558 12.47 12.58 13.56
CA ASN A 558 12.38 14.00 13.90
C ASN A 558 12.65 14.32 15.37
N TYR A 559 12.80 13.32 16.24
CA TYR A 559 12.84 13.56 17.69
C TYR A 559 14.12 14.30 18.15
N ASP A 560 15.22 14.21 17.39
CA ASP A 560 16.55 14.70 17.83
C ASP A 560 17.32 15.55 16.80
N GLN A 561 16.68 16.22 15.83
CA GLN A 561 17.44 17.08 14.90
C GLN A 561 17.98 18.36 15.56
N GLU A 562 17.40 18.84 16.68
CA GLU A 562 17.80 20.12 17.30
C GLU A 562 18.83 19.99 18.44
N GLN A 563 19.22 18.78 18.86
CA GLN A 563 20.36 18.62 19.77
C GLN A 563 21.60 18.20 18.97
N ASP A 564 22.50 19.17 18.75
CA ASP A 564 23.84 19.01 18.15
C ASP A 564 24.77 18.00 18.86
N ASP A 565 24.29 17.31 19.91
CA ASP A 565 25.02 16.19 20.49
C ASP A 565 24.81 14.94 19.62
N GLU A 566 25.79 14.66 18.75
CA GLU A 566 25.90 13.41 17.97
C GLU A 566 25.75 12.13 18.82
N SER A 567 25.88 12.22 20.15
CA SER A 567 25.64 11.13 21.11
C SER A 567 24.16 10.76 21.30
N PHE A 568 23.21 11.62 20.95
CA PHE A 568 21.79 11.42 21.21
C PHE A 568 20.95 11.00 20.01
N ARG A 569 21.51 10.86 18.79
CA ARG A 569 20.76 10.26 17.67
C ARG A 569 20.23 8.90 18.10
N SER A 570 18.92 8.85 18.32
CA SER A 570 18.32 7.82 19.13
C SER A 570 18.29 6.49 18.39
N ARG A 571 19.33 5.69 18.59
CA ARG A 571 19.39 4.32 18.07
C ARG A 571 18.29 3.53 18.76
N CYS A 572 17.39 2.97 17.97
CA CYS A 572 16.33 2.09 18.46
C CYS A 572 16.97 0.91 19.21
N TRP A 573 17.96 0.29 18.58
CA TRP A 573 18.68 -0.86 19.12
C TRP A 573 20.19 -0.62 19.07
N ASP A 574 20.92 -1.32 19.95
CA ASP A 574 22.37 -1.40 19.87
C ASP A 574 22.83 -2.00 18.54
N PHE A 575 24.09 -1.72 18.18
CA PHE A 575 24.73 -2.32 17.01
C PHE A 575 24.61 -3.85 17.03
N ARG A 576 24.15 -4.41 15.90
CA ARG A 576 24.00 -5.86 15.72
C ARG A 576 25.10 -6.41 14.82
N SER A 577 25.79 -7.44 15.31
CA SER A 577 26.78 -8.17 14.52
C SER A 577 26.12 -8.92 13.37
N THR A 578 26.90 -9.31 12.37
CA THR A 578 26.43 -10.16 11.26
C THR A 578 25.79 -11.46 11.75
N ASP A 579 26.30 -12.05 12.84
CA ASP A 579 25.72 -13.25 13.44
C ASP A 579 24.32 -13.00 14.03
N ALA A 580 24.10 -11.83 14.64
CA ALA A 580 22.78 -11.45 15.16
C ALA A 580 21.76 -11.20 14.02
N LEU A 581 22.23 -10.84 12.82
CA LEU A 581 21.42 -10.65 11.61
C LEU A 581 21.27 -11.94 10.78
N ALA A 582 21.93 -13.05 11.14
CA ALA A 582 21.95 -14.26 10.34
C ALA A 582 20.55 -14.86 10.11
N GLY A 583 19.64 -14.71 11.09
CA GLY A 583 18.25 -15.15 10.93
C GLY A 583 17.48 -14.35 9.89
N LEU A 584 17.66 -13.02 9.87
CA LEU A 584 17.10 -12.13 8.85
C LEU A 584 17.70 -12.43 7.47
N ASP A 585 19.02 -12.57 7.39
CA ASP A 585 19.72 -12.87 6.13
C ASP A 585 19.25 -14.19 5.51
N THR A 586 19.07 -15.24 6.33
CA THR A 586 18.58 -16.55 5.87
C THR A 586 17.12 -16.48 5.41
N PHE A 587 16.27 -15.73 6.12
CA PHE A 587 14.87 -15.57 5.75
C PHE A 587 14.74 -14.79 4.44
N LEU A 588 15.48 -13.69 4.30
CA LEU A 588 15.54 -12.90 3.08
C LEU A 588 16.11 -13.71 1.90
N ASP A 589 17.09 -14.58 2.14
CA ASP A 589 17.62 -15.49 1.11
C ASP A 589 16.50 -16.32 0.48
N ALA A 590 15.64 -16.89 1.32
CA ALA A 590 14.53 -17.73 0.90
C ALA A 590 13.43 -16.94 0.18
N LEU A 591 13.15 -15.70 0.60
CA LEU A 591 12.19 -14.83 -0.09
C LEU A 591 12.68 -14.43 -1.48
N LEU A 592 13.98 -14.17 -1.63
CA LEU A 592 14.61 -13.79 -2.89
C LEU A 592 14.93 -14.98 -3.80
N ASP A 593 14.76 -16.23 -3.34
CA ASP A 593 15.13 -17.44 -4.09
C ASP A 593 13.97 -17.95 -4.97
N THR A 594 13.42 -17.05 -5.78
CA THR A 594 12.44 -17.41 -6.81
C THR A 594 12.83 -16.80 -8.14
N LYS A 595 12.66 -17.58 -9.21
CA LYS A 595 13.01 -17.14 -10.56
C LYS A 595 12.00 -16.16 -11.12
N SER A 596 10.76 -16.17 -10.62
CA SER A 596 9.63 -15.42 -11.17
C SER A 596 9.61 -13.95 -10.74
N LEU A 597 10.53 -13.53 -9.87
CA LEU A 597 10.65 -12.15 -9.41
C LEU A 597 10.94 -11.21 -10.58
N SER A 598 10.09 -10.18 -10.71
CA SER A 598 10.23 -9.09 -11.66
C SER A 598 10.21 -7.72 -10.98
N LYS A 599 9.79 -7.63 -9.71
CA LYS A 599 9.84 -6.38 -8.94
C LYS A 599 10.23 -6.62 -7.48
N ILE A 600 11.22 -5.89 -7.01
CA ILE A 600 11.77 -5.99 -5.65
C ILE A 600 11.88 -4.59 -5.04
N ILE A 601 11.33 -4.43 -3.83
CA ILE A 601 11.46 -3.23 -3.00
C ILE A 601 12.10 -3.66 -1.68
N LEU A 602 13.30 -3.17 -1.37
CA LEU A 602 13.99 -3.42 -0.10
C LEU A 602 14.22 -2.11 0.63
N ASN A 603 13.82 -2.03 1.90
CA ASN A 603 14.12 -0.89 2.75
C ASN A 603 14.64 -1.38 4.11
N PHE A 604 15.82 -0.92 4.54
CA PHE A 604 16.40 -1.29 5.84
C PHE A 604 16.81 -0.07 6.67
N LYS A 605 16.00 1.00 6.63
CA LYS A 605 16.27 2.25 7.32
C LYS A 605 16.58 2.08 8.81
N SER A 606 15.86 1.21 9.54
CA SER A 606 16.19 0.94 10.95
C SER A 606 17.58 0.35 11.12
N LEU A 607 17.99 -0.58 10.25
CA LEU A 607 19.33 -1.16 10.32
C LEU A 607 20.41 -0.10 10.06
N ARG A 608 20.17 0.82 9.13
CA ARG A 608 21.07 1.97 8.89
C ARG A 608 21.20 2.84 10.14
N GLU A 609 20.10 3.20 10.79
CA GLU A 609 20.10 4.08 11.96
C GLU A 609 20.84 3.46 13.16
N GLU A 610 20.64 2.17 13.41
CA GLU A 610 21.39 1.41 14.43
C GLU A 610 22.91 1.42 14.17
N ASN A 611 23.31 1.62 12.91
CA ASN A 611 24.70 1.57 12.44
C ASN A 611 25.27 2.95 12.07
N PHE A 612 24.61 4.06 12.42
CA PHE A 612 25.04 5.42 12.07
C PHE A 612 26.33 5.88 12.81
N SER A 613 27.13 4.98 13.37
CA SER A 613 28.37 5.34 14.09
C SER A 613 29.40 6.00 13.15
N ILE A 614 30.06 7.06 13.64
CA ILE A 614 31.15 7.81 12.95
C ILE A 614 32.29 6.87 12.53
N ASP A 615 32.50 5.78 13.28
CA ASP A 615 33.50 4.76 12.97
C ASP A 615 32.99 3.78 11.88
N SER A 616 33.36 4.11 10.64
CA SER A 616 33.17 3.34 9.39
C SER A 616 33.51 1.85 9.42
N SER A 617 34.18 1.37 10.46
CA SER A 617 34.58 -0.03 10.61
C SER A 617 33.41 -0.97 10.97
N ARG A 618 32.26 -0.44 11.40
CA ARG A 618 31.10 -1.22 11.85
C ARG A 618 29.92 -1.14 10.89
N ASN A 619 30.01 -1.87 9.78
CA ASN A 619 28.94 -1.93 8.80
C ASN A 619 28.11 -3.21 9.00
N TRP A 620 26.80 -3.07 8.99
CA TRP A 620 25.89 -4.20 8.80
C TRP A 620 25.91 -4.60 7.33
N TYR A 621 25.71 -5.88 7.04
CA TYR A 621 25.65 -6.40 5.69
C TYR A 621 24.83 -7.69 5.69
N LEU A 622 23.90 -7.79 4.74
CA LEU A 622 23.08 -8.97 4.52
C LEU A 622 23.55 -9.64 3.22
N PRO A 623 24.41 -10.68 3.27
CA PRO A 623 24.91 -11.36 2.08
C PRO A 623 23.83 -11.75 1.06
N SER A 624 22.62 -12.06 1.50
CA SER A 624 21.49 -12.46 0.67
C SER A 624 21.03 -11.39 -0.31
N THR A 625 21.21 -10.10 0.00
CA THR A 625 20.83 -8.99 -0.89
C THR A 625 21.73 -8.92 -2.12
N MET A 626 22.94 -9.47 -2.06
CA MET A 626 23.92 -9.46 -3.17
C MET A 626 24.32 -10.87 -3.62
N LYS A 627 23.54 -11.89 -3.24
CA LYS A 627 23.77 -13.27 -3.67
C LYS A 627 23.45 -13.41 -5.17
N PRO A 628 24.30 -14.06 -5.99
CA PRO A 628 24.01 -14.28 -7.40
C PRO A 628 22.68 -14.99 -7.65
N ARG A 629 21.85 -14.46 -8.54
CA ARG A 629 20.48 -14.97 -8.80
C ARG A 629 20.15 -14.94 -10.30
N GLN A 630 19.15 -15.74 -10.68
CA GLN A 630 18.62 -15.81 -12.04
C GLN A 630 17.18 -15.32 -12.04
N TRP A 631 16.98 -14.04 -12.34
CA TRP A 631 15.66 -13.41 -12.42
C TRP A 631 14.99 -13.61 -13.77
N THR A 632 13.66 -13.66 -13.77
CA THR A 632 12.85 -13.39 -14.97
C THR A 632 12.95 -11.91 -15.33
N ARG A 633 12.96 -11.61 -16.63
CA ARG A 633 13.26 -10.26 -17.15
C ARG A 633 12.00 -9.58 -17.69
N PRO A 634 11.92 -8.23 -17.62
CA PRO A 634 12.83 -7.30 -16.92
C PRO A 634 12.61 -7.26 -15.40
N LEU A 635 13.65 -6.87 -14.65
CA LEU A 635 13.64 -6.73 -13.18
C LEU A 635 13.59 -5.26 -12.75
N GLU A 636 12.58 -4.86 -12.00
CA GLU A 636 12.47 -3.56 -11.34
C GLU A 636 13.00 -3.64 -9.91
N LEU A 637 13.92 -2.75 -9.55
CA LEU A 637 14.57 -2.68 -8.24
C LEU A 637 14.34 -1.30 -7.62
N SER A 638 13.86 -1.31 -6.37
CA SER A 638 13.88 -0.18 -5.46
C SER A 638 14.60 -0.60 -4.18
N MET A 639 15.59 0.18 -3.77
CA MET A 639 16.43 -0.07 -2.61
C MET A 639 16.58 1.21 -1.80
N SER A 640 16.30 1.15 -0.51
CA SER A 640 16.52 2.26 0.42
C SER A 640 17.26 1.76 1.66
N SER A 641 18.32 2.48 2.06
CA SER A 641 19.17 2.09 3.17
C SER A 641 19.71 0.66 3.04
N VAL A 642 20.12 0.23 1.84
CA VAL A 642 20.66 -1.12 1.58
C VAL A 642 22.18 -1.08 1.47
N CYS A 643 22.85 -2.13 1.98
CA CYS A 643 24.30 -2.31 1.80
C CYS A 643 24.63 -3.05 0.49
N LEU A 644 25.50 -2.46 -0.34
CA LEU A 644 25.94 -3.02 -1.62
C LEU A 644 27.35 -3.60 -1.58
N ASP A 645 27.57 -4.58 -2.46
CA ASP A 645 28.89 -5.11 -2.84
C ASP A 645 28.99 -5.04 -4.37
N SER A 646 29.71 -4.05 -4.91
CA SER A 646 29.80 -3.81 -6.36
C SER A 646 30.36 -5.03 -7.11
N THR A 647 31.25 -5.81 -6.47
CA THR A 647 31.90 -6.99 -7.05
C THR A 647 30.90 -8.13 -7.30
N ARG A 648 29.74 -8.09 -6.62
CA ARG A 648 28.67 -9.07 -6.74
C ARG A 648 27.45 -8.54 -7.48
N LEU A 649 27.29 -7.23 -7.58
CA LEU A 649 26.12 -6.58 -8.17
C LEU A 649 25.76 -7.12 -9.57
N SER A 650 26.77 -7.26 -10.45
CA SER A 650 26.54 -7.80 -11.80
C SER A 650 26.00 -9.23 -11.80
N ARG A 651 26.47 -10.07 -10.87
CA ARG A 651 25.99 -11.45 -10.69
C ARG A 651 24.64 -11.50 -9.98
N PHE A 652 24.35 -10.54 -9.09
CA PHE A 652 23.05 -10.40 -8.46
C PHE A 652 22.00 -10.03 -9.51
N ILE A 653 22.21 -8.99 -10.31
CA ILE A 653 21.30 -8.57 -11.39
C ILE A 653 21.20 -9.64 -12.49
N GLY A 654 22.28 -10.41 -12.70
CA GLY A 654 22.34 -11.43 -13.73
C GLY A 654 22.46 -10.83 -15.12
N ASP A 655 22.18 -11.62 -16.16
CA ASP A 655 22.42 -11.22 -17.55
C ASP A 655 21.32 -10.29 -18.12
N GLY A 656 20.32 -9.91 -17.32
CA GLY A 656 19.09 -9.26 -17.75
C GLY A 656 19.05 -7.75 -17.64
N PRO A 657 18.13 -7.11 -18.39
CA PRO A 657 17.86 -5.70 -18.23
C PRO A 657 17.28 -5.45 -16.84
N VAL A 658 17.74 -4.37 -16.21
CA VAL A 658 17.28 -3.93 -14.89
C VAL A 658 16.73 -2.51 -14.99
N HIS A 659 15.64 -2.26 -14.28
CA HIS A 659 15.10 -0.95 -14.05
C HIS A 659 15.35 -0.57 -12.59
N LEU A 660 16.03 0.56 -12.38
CA LEU A 660 16.35 1.08 -11.06
C LEU A 660 15.44 2.26 -10.80
N ARG A 661 14.48 2.12 -9.89
CA ARG A 661 13.44 3.13 -9.66
C ARG A 661 13.82 4.12 -8.56
N GLN A 662 14.21 3.60 -7.39
CA GLN A 662 14.60 4.43 -6.25
C GLN A 662 15.78 3.78 -5.55
N PHE A 663 16.88 4.52 -5.43
CA PHE A 663 18.11 4.09 -4.78
C PHE A 663 18.50 5.18 -3.77
N GLU A 664 18.06 5.01 -2.53
CA GLU A 664 18.24 6.00 -1.47
C GLU A 664 19.12 5.44 -0.35
N ASP A 665 19.98 6.26 0.24
CA ASP A 665 20.75 5.90 1.44
C ASP A 665 21.61 4.64 1.29
N ILE A 666 22.06 4.39 0.07
CA ILE A 666 22.77 3.16 -0.26
C ILE A 666 24.20 3.21 0.24
N HIS A 667 24.63 2.19 0.97
CA HIS A 667 25.97 2.11 1.52
C HIS A 667 26.84 1.08 0.80
N MET A 668 27.90 1.53 0.11
CA MET A 668 28.88 0.65 -0.52
C MET A 668 29.81 0.05 0.53
N VAL A 669 29.56 -1.21 0.91
CA VAL A 669 30.35 -1.92 1.94
C VAL A 669 31.62 -2.52 1.34
N ARG A 670 31.57 -2.95 0.07
CA ARG A 670 32.69 -3.56 -0.64
C ARG A 670 32.73 -3.10 -2.09
N GLY A 671 33.93 -2.81 -2.58
CA GLY A 671 34.17 -2.30 -3.92
C GLY A 671 33.91 -0.79 -4.03
N THR A 672 33.68 -0.31 -5.25
CA THR A 672 33.55 1.14 -5.56
C THR A 672 32.20 1.47 -6.19
N TRP A 673 31.77 2.72 -6.02
CA TRP A 673 30.64 3.30 -6.77
C TRP A 673 30.96 3.38 -8.25
N THR A 674 32.22 3.63 -8.62
CA THR A 674 32.64 3.57 -10.02
C THR A 674 32.26 2.23 -10.66
N GLU A 675 32.62 1.10 -10.05
CA GLU A 675 32.25 -0.24 -10.55
C GLU A 675 30.74 -0.49 -10.55
N ALA A 676 30.05 -0.08 -9.47
CA ALA A 676 28.61 -0.28 -9.35
C ALA A 676 27.84 0.46 -10.45
N LEU A 677 28.21 1.71 -10.72
CA LEU A 677 27.62 2.53 -11.77
C LEU A 677 27.92 1.98 -13.17
N ASP A 678 29.14 1.50 -13.43
CA ASP A 678 29.49 0.86 -14.71
C ASP A 678 28.61 -0.39 -14.95
N VAL A 679 28.36 -1.19 -13.90
CA VAL A 679 27.44 -2.35 -13.97
C VAL A 679 26.00 -1.89 -14.21
N MET A 680 25.52 -0.88 -13.48
CA MET A 680 24.15 -0.37 -13.63
C MET A 680 23.93 0.21 -15.03
N HIS A 681 24.87 1.02 -15.54
CA HIS A 681 24.87 1.56 -16.90
C HIS A 681 24.83 0.44 -17.95
N GLN A 682 25.64 -0.61 -17.79
CA GLN A 682 25.65 -1.73 -18.74
C GLN A 682 24.33 -2.52 -18.75
N LYS A 683 23.65 -2.61 -17.60
CA LYS A 683 22.45 -3.44 -17.40
C LYS A 683 21.15 -2.66 -17.56
N TYR A 684 21.20 -1.33 -17.61
CA TYR A 684 20.03 -0.49 -17.81
C TYR A 684 19.48 -0.66 -19.23
N ASP A 685 18.15 -0.74 -19.37
CA ASP A 685 17.50 -0.98 -20.67
C ASP A 685 16.66 0.21 -21.09
N LEU A 686 17.17 0.95 -22.08
CA LEU A 686 16.47 2.08 -22.71
C LEU A 686 15.33 1.63 -23.65
N GLY A 687 15.37 0.40 -24.17
CA GLY A 687 14.48 -0.10 -25.22
C GLY A 687 13.25 -0.86 -24.71
N ALA A 688 13.28 -1.38 -23.49
CA ALA A 688 12.13 -2.06 -22.88
C ALA A 688 10.95 -1.13 -22.56
N TYR A 689 11.14 0.19 -22.59
CA TYR A 689 10.15 1.18 -22.13
C TYR A 689 9.52 1.96 -23.30
N ASN A 690 8.59 1.33 -24.01
CA ASN A 690 7.60 2.00 -24.87
C ASN A 690 6.27 2.26 -24.12
N ALA A 691 6.30 2.38 -22.79
CA ALA A 691 5.13 2.85 -22.04
C ALA A 691 4.93 4.37 -22.29
N PRO A 692 3.69 4.84 -22.40
CA PRO A 692 3.39 6.20 -22.84
C PRO A 692 4.03 7.24 -21.91
N LYS A 693 4.83 8.13 -22.50
CA LYS A 693 5.55 9.26 -21.87
C LYS A 693 4.66 10.26 -21.10
N ALA A 694 3.36 10.01 -20.94
CA ALA A 694 2.38 10.98 -20.45
C ALA A 694 2.07 10.88 -18.95
N SER A 695 2.50 9.84 -18.23
CA SER A 695 2.22 9.68 -16.79
C SER A 695 3.44 9.71 -15.87
N PHE A 696 4.63 10.06 -16.37
CA PHE A 696 5.85 10.00 -15.57
C PHE A 696 6.53 11.36 -15.44
N THR A 697 6.20 12.04 -14.33
CA THR A 697 7.24 12.63 -13.48
C THR A 697 7.94 11.48 -12.76
N ALA A 698 8.80 10.73 -13.46
CA ALA A 698 9.60 9.67 -12.84
C ALA A 698 10.61 10.34 -11.90
N THR A 699 10.34 10.31 -10.60
CA THR A 699 11.37 10.50 -9.58
C THR A 699 12.24 9.24 -9.56
N ASP A 700 13.07 9.11 -10.60
CA ASP A 700 14.18 8.16 -10.67
C ASP A 700 15.32 8.69 -9.80
N GLU A 701 15.18 8.50 -8.49
CA GLU A 701 16.00 9.19 -7.50
C GLU A 701 17.11 8.29 -6.98
N LEU A 702 18.32 8.79 -7.14
CA LEU A 702 19.54 8.20 -6.63
C LEU A 702 20.06 9.22 -5.60
N LEU A 703 19.94 8.90 -4.32
CA LEU A 703 20.05 9.86 -3.20
C LEU A 703 20.93 9.31 -2.07
N ASP A 704 21.68 10.20 -1.42
CA ASP A 704 22.53 9.91 -0.24
C ASP A 704 23.37 8.62 -0.40
N LEU A 705 24.18 8.57 -1.47
CA LEU A 705 25.11 7.46 -1.67
C LEU A 705 26.29 7.55 -0.70
N ARG A 706 26.64 6.42 -0.09
CA ARG A 706 27.68 6.34 0.95
C ARG A 706 28.69 5.24 0.66
N GLY A 707 29.82 5.29 1.33
CA GLY A 707 30.89 4.29 1.22
C GLY A 707 32.26 4.92 1.35
N ALA A 708 33.32 4.10 1.32
CA ALA A 708 34.70 4.58 1.45
C ALA A 708 35.05 5.64 0.38
N GLU A 709 34.70 5.39 -0.88
CA GLU A 709 34.97 6.32 -1.99
C GLU A 709 34.34 7.70 -1.77
N VAL A 710 33.09 7.76 -1.29
CA VAL A 710 32.38 9.03 -1.03
C VAL A 710 32.94 9.76 0.18
N ARG A 711 33.37 9.04 1.22
CA ARG A 711 33.94 9.64 2.44
C ARG A 711 35.26 10.37 2.18
N HIS A 712 36.01 9.95 1.18
CA HIS A 712 37.26 10.60 0.80
C HIS A 712 37.08 11.76 -0.17
N MET A 713 35.85 11.99 -0.66
CA MET A 713 35.55 13.12 -1.52
C MET A 713 35.38 14.40 -0.69
N ASP A 714 36.06 15.48 -1.10
CA ASP A 714 35.73 16.81 -0.62
C ASP A 714 34.36 17.28 -1.17
N TRP A 715 33.84 18.37 -0.61
CA TRP A 715 32.54 18.93 -1.02
C TRP A 715 32.44 19.22 -2.53
N THR A 716 33.54 19.67 -3.16
CA THR A 716 33.58 19.97 -4.60
C THR A 716 33.55 18.68 -5.42
N GLN A 717 34.26 17.66 -4.97
CA GLN A 717 34.28 16.33 -5.58
C GLN A 717 32.90 15.66 -5.48
N GLN A 718 32.25 15.73 -4.31
CA GLN A 718 30.87 15.26 -4.13
C GLN A 718 29.91 16.04 -5.04
N HIS A 719 30.01 17.37 -5.08
CA HIS A 719 29.18 18.19 -5.97
C HIS A 719 29.35 17.82 -7.45
N ASN A 720 30.57 17.53 -7.89
CA ASN A 720 30.85 17.12 -9.26
C ASN A 720 30.38 15.68 -9.56
N ALA A 721 30.48 14.77 -8.58
CA ALA A 721 30.08 13.37 -8.71
C ALA A 721 28.55 13.19 -8.69
N PHE A 722 27.86 13.97 -7.86
CA PHE A 722 26.43 13.86 -7.62
C PHE A 722 25.64 14.92 -8.42
N GLY A 723 26.03 16.19 -8.32
CA GLY A 723 25.32 17.36 -8.87
C GLY A 723 24.90 18.34 -7.77
N ALA A 724 24.40 19.52 -8.19
CA ALA A 724 23.82 20.50 -7.29
C ALA A 724 22.40 20.08 -6.87
N ALA A 725 22.09 20.13 -5.58
CA ALA A 725 20.74 19.89 -5.09
C ALA A 725 20.07 21.17 -4.60
N PHE A 726 18.74 21.17 -4.64
CA PHE A 726 17.90 22.26 -4.14
C PHE A 726 17.83 22.33 -2.59
N SER A 727 18.48 21.42 -1.86
CA SER A 727 18.29 21.24 -0.40
C SER A 727 19.56 20.86 0.40
N ASN A 728 20.77 21.17 -0.08
CA ASN A 728 22.06 20.74 0.54
C ASN A 728 22.29 19.21 0.62
N ILE A 729 21.35 18.37 0.21
CA ILE A 729 21.52 16.91 0.08
C ILE A 729 21.97 16.59 -1.34
N PRO A 730 23.19 16.06 -1.59
CA PRO A 730 23.65 15.78 -2.95
C PRO A 730 22.65 14.92 -3.73
N SER A 731 22.01 15.49 -4.77
CA SER A 731 21.18 14.72 -5.68
C SER A 731 22.13 13.97 -6.60
N ALA A 732 22.10 12.64 -6.68
CA ALA A 732 23.01 11.89 -7.56
C ALA A 732 22.57 11.96 -9.04
N SER A 733 22.09 13.12 -9.46
CA SER A 733 21.60 13.42 -10.81
C SER A 733 22.62 13.03 -11.88
N GLN A 734 23.91 13.32 -11.66
CA GLN A 734 24.98 12.97 -12.60
C GLN A 734 25.20 11.46 -12.71
N ALA A 735 25.12 10.73 -11.59
CA ALA A 735 25.22 9.27 -11.58
C ALA A 735 24.04 8.63 -12.30
N TYR A 736 22.84 9.16 -12.08
CA TYR A 736 21.63 8.72 -12.78
C TYR A 736 21.70 9.04 -14.29
N MET A 737 22.14 10.24 -14.68
CA MET A 737 22.40 10.61 -16.08
C MET A 737 23.45 9.71 -16.75
N TYR A 738 24.41 9.19 -15.97
CA TYR A 738 25.31 8.18 -16.48
C TYR A 738 24.57 6.86 -16.70
N ILE A 739 23.88 6.31 -15.70
CA ILE A 739 23.14 5.04 -15.80
C ILE A 739 22.16 5.03 -16.99
N ASN A 740 21.43 6.13 -17.22
CA ASN A 740 20.45 6.25 -18.29
C ASN A 740 21.04 6.62 -19.67
N HIS A 741 22.37 6.57 -19.82
CA HIS A 741 23.13 6.90 -21.03
C HIS A 741 22.94 8.35 -21.56
N GLN A 742 22.47 9.29 -20.74
CA GLN A 742 22.48 10.72 -21.07
C GLN A 742 23.88 11.34 -20.95
N ARG A 743 24.78 10.68 -20.21
CA ARG A 743 26.18 11.05 -20.04
C ARG A 743 27.07 9.86 -20.40
N GLU A 744 28.15 10.12 -21.14
CA GLU A 744 29.10 9.07 -21.57
C GLU A 744 30.11 8.69 -20.50
N GLU A 745 30.52 9.65 -19.66
CA GLU A 745 31.56 9.45 -18.66
C GLU A 745 30.96 9.19 -17.27
N ASN A 746 31.44 8.14 -16.61
CA ASN A 746 31.11 7.85 -15.23
C ASN A 746 31.63 8.98 -14.32
N PRO A 747 30.75 9.68 -13.57
CA PRO A 747 31.14 10.85 -12.79
C PRO A 747 32.05 10.53 -11.60
N PHE A 748 32.18 9.25 -11.20
CA PHE A 748 33.08 8.82 -10.12
C PHE A 748 34.50 8.50 -10.58
N ARG A 749 34.68 8.23 -11.89
CA ARG A 749 35.96 7.81 -12.45
C ARG A 749 37.15 8.77 -12.19
N PRO A 750 36.97 10.10 -12.15
CA PRO A 750 38.05 11.03 -11.81
C PRO A 750 38.64 10.84 -10.39
N PHE A 751 37.93 10.16 -9.49
CA PHE A 751 38.26 10.09 -8.05
C PHE A 751 38.88 8.74 -7.63
N VAL A 752 38.92 7.75 -8.54
CA VAL A 752 39.40 6.37 -8.29
C VAL A 752 40.86 6.31 -7.82
N GLN A 753 41.67 7.35 -8.10
CA GLN A 753 43.11 7.34 -7.80
C GLN A 753 43.46 7.49 -6.30
N HIS A 754 42.48 7.75 -5.42
CA HIS A 754 42.74 8.08 -4.01
C HIS A 754 42.35 7.01 -2.99
N VAL A 755 41.74 5.89 -3.40
CA VAL A 755 41.34 4.81 -2.48
C VAL A 755 42.37 3.67 -2.56
N VAL A 756 43.44 3.78 -1.79
CA VAL A 756 44.33 2.63 -1.51
C VAL A 756 43.65 1.78 -0.43
N VAL A 757 43.40 0.52 -0.78
CA VAL A 757 42.74 -0.53 0.03
C VAL A 757 43.31 -0.65 1.45
#